data_AF-A0A2G4HY29-F1
#
_entry.id   AF-A0A2G4HY29-F1
#
_cell.length_a   1.000
_cell.length_b   1.000
_cell.length_c   1.000
_cell.angle_alpha   90.00
_cell.angle_beta   90.00
_cell.angle_gamma   90.00
#
_symmetry.space_group_name_H-M   'P 1'
#
loop_
_entity.id
_entity.type
_entity.pdbx_description
1 polymer ?
#
loop_
_entity_poly.entity_id
_entity_poly.type
_entity_poly.pdbx_seq_one_letter_code
_entity_poly.pdbx_strand_id
1 'polypeptide(L)'
;MSTPPKSAPTNRLLHETSPYLLQHASNPVDWYPWGPEALQTAKEQNRPILLSIGYSACHWCHVMERESFENAAIAAVMNRHFICIKVDREERPDLDEIYMQATVTLNRGQGGWPMTVFLTPEQEPFFAGTYFPPEDRWGRPGFSNLLKKIADAWEQDTTGLRSQARQLTDRLKNELRAVSPVSVSASALDDAVMQFQKDFDAQHGGFGSAPKFPPSAGLSLLLRCYRRTGDSTTLQMVTRTLDAMAAGGIYDHIGGGFARYSTDERWLAPHFEKMLYDNALLAKTYVEAYQVTQQPSYRQVTTEVLDYILREMTDPAGGFYSATDADSEGVEGKFFVWTPAEIEAVLQNADDTRRFCACYDITDAGNWEQHSIPNRLRPIEAVTKELDLTIDELHETIQRVRPLLYRARQQRVPPALDDKIITAWNGMMISAMAEASRALGIPRYLDGARKAADFLLVAHRTAEGRLLRTSRHGRAHLDGVLEDYAYLAEGLIDLYEACGQEQYLTAALQLGETIMGSFQDKDQGGFYTTAEGHEPLIMRPREGADGATPSGNSVAVSALARLSFHYDRQDLREAAVGGIRAYGRQIARYPRAFAKSLAVVDLLADGPIELAFVGAPDDPGLAALQLAVREVFLPHRVIASSAGTGQPSGHPLLAGKGLLAGKAALYICRNFSCQQPLTHPGEVTAALLSAARRTDPATPPPLLQGTALPGAASPEGTARYVGRILSQAGPDSQMEHGYGRFGGTGLTTSRLGFGTYRVDTREPEHRESLKYALREGVNLIDTSTNYMDGDSERLVGSVLRELSESGEVARDEMIVISKIGYVQGQNLKQAEARKQAGRPYPDMVIYGEGLWHCLHPEYLADQLTLSLDRLGLATLDVCLLHNPEYFLSEAARHAGGDLMKTREAFYRRSEQAFRFFESQVAAGRIQYYGVSSNTVTADPSNPEATSLSRLCEAAKTAAASQGMSHHHFAVLQCPMNLYEAGALLTPNTGVAQRETVLAVAQREGIAVLVNRPLNAMPTKQSGVIRLADFPLEGEPVDFDRQCQAIAELEAEYRKSIAPGLPQNDHGKAPADFFTWAAELTRIRPHIQGLEHWEQIEQQLIAPQMNQVMQALSRHLTGTAAEEWDNWRDRYVPQLLTLLGGLRREATAQSRVRASLISAAIDPLLPEPRRKESVSRKSLWVLASTPGVTSVLNGMRSRIYVEDSLAVLKWAPIPAVEPLYNAVTPR
;
A
#
# COMPACT_ATOMS: atom_id res chain seq x y z
N MET A 1 53.26 -21.87 -16.83
CA MET A 1 53.60 -21.45 -15.46
C MET A 1 54.64 -20.34 -15.55
N SER A 2 54.19 -19.09 -15.41
CA SER A 2 55.05 -17.92 -15.27
C SER A 2 55.06 -17.52 -13.80
N THR A 3 56.21 -17.10 -13.30
CA THR A 3 56.45 -16.60 -11.94
C THR A 3 55.33 -15.71 -11.41
N PRO A 4 54.90 -15.86 -10.13
CA PRO A 4 53.82 -15.05 -9.57
C PRO A 4 54.26 -13.59 -9.45
N PRO A 5 53.38 -12.61 -9.80
CA PRO A 5 53.67 -11.21 -9.51
C PRO A 5 53.76 -11.01 -8.00
N LYS A 6 54.60 -10.07 -7.56
CA LYS A 6 54.71 -9.61 -6.15
C LYS A 6 53.30 -9.45 -5.57
N SER A 7 53.04 -10.06 -4.40
CA SER A 7 51.74 -10.02 -3.73
C SER A 7 51.21 -8.58 -3.63
N ALA A 8 50.14 -8.28 -4.37
CA ALA A 8 49.42 -7.02 -4.20
C ALA A 8 48.97 -6.91 -2.73
N PRO A 9 49.05 -5.71 -2.12
CA PRO A 9 48.53 -5.53 -0.77
C PRO A 9 47.03 -5.85 -0.75
N THR A 10 46.61 -6.73 0.17
CA THR A 10 45.21 -7.14 0.34
C THR A 10 44.53 -6.29 1.40
N ASN A 11 43.28 -5.90 1.16
CA ASN A 11 42.42 -5.21 2.12
C ASN A 11 41.62 -6.21 2.98
N ARG A 12 40.68 -5.71 3.80
CA ARG A 12 39.93 -6.51 4.78
C ARG A 12 38.96 -7.51 4.15
N LEU A 13 38.57 -7.33 2.89
CA LEU A 13 37.64 -8.22 2.20
C LEU A 13 38.20 -9.64 1.95
N LEU A 14 39.51 -9.86 2.14
CA LEU A 14 40.14 -11.18 2.03
C LEU A 14 39.53 -12.23 2.99
N HIS A 15 38.87 -11.79 4.06
CA HIS A 15 38.26 -12.66 5.07
C HIS A 15 36.76 -12.95 4.83
N GLU A 16 36.18 -12.31 3.81
CA GLU A 16 34.78 -12.51 3.43
C GLU A 16 34.58 -13.80 2.66
N THR A 17 33.34 -14.29 2.62
CA THR A 17 32.99 -15.50 1.83
C THR A 17 32.38 -15.16 0.48
N SER A 18 31.77 -13.99 0.33
CA SER A 18 31.15 -13.57 -0.93
C SER A 18 32.16 -13.52 -2.08
N PRO A 19 31.90 -14.20 -3.21
CA PRO A 19 32.70 -14.06 -4.42
C PRO A 19 32.84 -12.61 -4.87
N TYR A 20 31.77 -11.81 -4.75
CA TYR A 20 31.78 -10.39 -5.10
C TYR A 20 32.76 -9.58 -4.22
N LEU A 21 32.71 -9.78 -2.90
CA LEU A 21 33.60 -9.07 -1.98
C LEU A 21 35.06 -9.53 -2.15
N LEU A 22 35.28 -10.84 -2.32
CA LEU A 22 36.60 -11.42 -2.53
C LEU A 22 37.28 -10.93 -3.83
N GLN A 23 36.50 -10.68 -4.89
CA GLN A 23 37.02 -10.09 -6.12
C GLN A 23 37.69 -8.73 -5.87
N HIS A 24 37.17 -7.95 -4.92
CA HIS A 24 37.68 -6.63 -4.58
C HIS A 24 38.81 -6.64 -3.52
N ALA A 25 39.22 -7.81 -3.02
CA ALA A 25 40.16 -7.92 -1.91
C ALA A 25 41.59 -7.43 -2.22
N SER A 26 41.97 -7.42 -3.50
CA SER A 26 43.28 -6.93 -3.97
C SER A 26 43.25 -5.49 -4.52
N ASN A 27 42.11 -4.81 -4.47
CA ASN A 27 42.00 -3.45 -4.96
C ASN A 27 42.83 -2.47 -4.09
N PRO A 28 43.44 -1.42 -4.69
CA PRO A 28 44.20 -0.42 -3.94
C PRO A 28 43.34 0.43 -2.99
N VAL A 29 42.00 0.41 -3.15
CA VAL A 29 41.06 0.98 -2.18
C VAL A 29 41.07 0.13 -0.90
N ASP A 30 41.18 0.76 0.27
CA ASP A 30 41.11 0.12 1.57
C ASP A 30 39.66 -0.19 1.94
N TRP A 31 39.11 -1.21 1.28
CA TRP A 31 37.73 -1.64 1.49
C TRP A 31 37.54 -2.29 2.85
N TYR A 32 36.46 -1.91 3.50
CA TYR A 32 35.88 -2.60 4.64
C TYR A 32 34.64 -3.39 4.21
N PRO A 33 34.38 -4.57 4.80
CA PRO A 33 33.03 -5.11 4.81
C PRO A 33 32.13 -4.22 5.69
N TRP A 34 30.82 -4.26 5.46
CA TRP A 34 29.89 -3.61 6.37
C TRP A 34 29.91 -4.30 7.74
N GLY A 35 30.19 -3.53 8.79
CA GLY A 35 30.16 -4.04 10.15
C GLY A 35 30.71 -3.08 11.19
N PRO A 36 30.76 -3.50 12.46
CA PRO A 36 31.12 -2.64 13.59
C PRO A 36 32.48 -1.95 13.43
N GLU A 37 33.49 -2.63 12.87
CA GLU A 37 34.83 -2.04 12.64
C GLU A 37 34.75 -0.80 11.76
N ALA A 38 34.10 -0.91 10.59
CA ALA A 38 33.99 0.19 9.63
C ALA A 38 33.17 1.35 10.18
N LEU A 39 32.02 1.02 10.79
CA LEU A 39 31.07 2.01 11.31
C LEU A 39 31.64 2.77 12.51
N GLN A 40 32.36 2.09 13.40
CA GLN A 40 33.02 2.73 14.54
C GLN A 40 34.19 3.59 14.07
N THR A 41 34.99 3.10 13.12
CA THR A 41 36.09 3.86 12.51
C THR A 41 35.60 5.16 11.88
N ALA A 42 34.47 5.13 11.16
CA ALA A 42 33.86 6.33 10.58
C ALA A 42 33.47 7.37 11.64
N LYS A 43 32.95 6.93 12.78
CA LYS A 43 32.58 7.79 13.92
C LYS A 43 33.81 8.38 14.61
N GLU A 44 34.80 7.55 14.93
CA GLU A 44 36.02 7.97 15.63
C GLU A 44 36.85 8.96 14.81
N GLN A 45 36.94 8.73 13.49
CA GLN A 45 37.68 9.61 12.58
C GLN A 45 36.84 10.79 12.07
N ASN A 46 35.53 10.83 12.36
CA ASN A 46 34.57 11.78 11.81
C ASN A 46 34.67 11.93 10.27
N ARG A 47 34.78 10.80 9.58
CA ARG A 47 34.91 10.73 8.12
C ARG A 47 33.62 10.19 7.49
N PRO A 48 33.19 10.76 6.36
CA PRO A 48 32.02 10.24 5.65
C PRO A 48 32.30 8.82 5.15
N ILE A 49 31.23 8.02 5.07
CA ILE A 49 31.28 6.68 4.51
C ILE A 49 31.04 6.78 3.00
N LEU A 50 31.88 6.11 2.20
CA LEU A 50 31.60 5.82 0.80
C LEU A 50 31.15 4.37 0.74
N LEU A 51 29.85 4.17 0.59
CA LEU A 51 29.21 2.87 0.48
C LEU A 51 29.08 2.48 -1.00
N SER A 52 29.63 1.33 -1.37
CA SER A 52 29.45 0.75 -2.70
C SER A 52 28.73 -0.61 -2.59
N ILE A 53 27.53 -0.70 -3.18
CA ILE A 53 26.72 -1.92 -3.20
C ILE A 53 26.65 -2.49 -4.62
N GLY A 54 26.84 -3.81 -4.74
CA GLY A 54 26.76 -4.56 -6.00
C GLY A 54 26.66 -6.07 -5.76
N TYR A 55 26.91 -6.86 -6.80
CA TYR A 55 26.93 -8.34 -6.77
C TYR A 55 27.82 -8.87 -7.91
N SER A 56 28.17 -10.15 -7.84
CA SER A 56 29.21 -10.78 -8.69
C SER A 56 28.89 -10.77 -10.18
N ALA A 57 27.65 -11.00 -10.59
CA ALA A 57 27.26 -11.06 -12.00
C ALA A 57 27.00 -9.66 -12.64
N CYS A 58 27.15 -8.58 -11.87
CA CYS A 58 26.88 -7.22 -12.33
C CYS A 58 27.96 -6.68 -13.27
N HIS A 59 27.68 -6.61 -14.58
CA HIS A 59 28.61 -6.07 -15.58
C HIS A 59 29.13 -4.65 -15.24
N TRP A 60 28.24 -3.70 -14.95
CA TRP A 60 28.64 -2.32 -14.64
C TRP A 60 29.43 -2.20 -13.33
N CYS A 61 29.31 -3.17 -12.43
CA CYS A 61 30.10 -3.24 -11.22
C CYS A 61 31.56 -3.59 -11.54
N HIS A 62 31.78 -4.52 -12.49
CA HIS A 62 33.10 -4.85 -13.03
C HIS A 62 33.72 -3.69 -13.81
N VAL A 63 32.91 -2.97 -14.61
CA VAL A 63 33.37 -1.76 -15.32
C VAL A 63 33.84 -0.70 -14.32
N MET A 64 33.04 -0.41 -13.29
CA MET A 64 33.41 0.54 -12.24
C MET A 64 34.67 0.11 -11.48
N GLU A 65 34.84 -1.19 -11.23
CA GLU A 65 36.07 -1.72 -10.64
C GLU A 65 37.30 -1.42 -11.49
N ARG A 66 37.31 -1.89 -12.76
CA ARG A 66 38.46 -1.76 -13.66
C ARG A 66 38.81 -0.30 -13.94
N GLU A 67 37.80 0.56 -14.15
CA GLU A 67 38.04 1.95 -14.51
C GLU A 67 38.38 2.85 -13.30
N SER A 68 37.78 2.58 -12.13
CA SER A 68 37.87 3.48 -10.96
C SER A 68 38.53 2.86 -9.74
N PHE A 69 38.11 1.66 -9.29
CA PHE A 69 38.61 1.09 -8.02
C PHE A 69 40.02 0.50 -8.12
N GLU A 70 40.44 0.03 -9.30
CA GLU A 70 41.82 -0.41 -9.57
C GLU A 70 42.78 0.77 -9.82
N ASN A 71 42.26 1.97 -10.08
CA ASN A 71 43.08 3.15 -10.34
C ASN A 71 43.69 3.70 -9.04
N ALA A 72 45.00 3.52 -8.87
CA ALA A 72 45.73 3.92 -7.66
C ALA A 72 45.57 5.41 -7.29
N ALA A 73 45.40 6.31 -8.26
CA ALA A 73 45.22 7.75 -7.98
C ALA A 73 43.82 8.06 -7.44
N ILE A 74 42.78 7.39 -7.96
CA ILE A 74 41.41 7.51 -7.45
C ILE A 74 41.32 6.85 -6.07
N ALA A 75 41.89 5.65 -5.91
CA ALA A 75 41.93 4.94 -4.64
C ALA A 75 42.63 5.74 -3.53
N ALA A 76 43.71 6.46 -3.84
CA ALA A 76 44.39 7.33 -2.88
C ALA A 76 43.46 8.47 -2.37
N VAL A 77 42.62 9.04 -3.23
CA VAL A 77 41.63 10.05 -2.83
C VAL A 77 40.55 9.42 -1.94
N MET A 78 40.03 8.25 -2.35
CA MET A 78 39.04 7.49 -1.57
C MET A 78 39.54 7.19 -0.16
N ASN A 79 40.71 6.55 -0.06
CA ASN A 79 41.32 6.12 1.19
C ASN A 79 41.69 7.27 2.12
N ARG A 80 41.93 8.48 1.57
CA ARG A 80 42.28 9.67 2.36
C ARG A 80 41.06 10.33 2.99
N HIS A 81 39.95 10.41 2.26
CA HIS A 81 38.80 11.23 2.69
C HIS A 81 37.62 10.39 3.23
N PHE A 82 37.46 9.14 2.80
CA PHE A 82 36.27 8.32 3.13
C PHE A 82 36.61 7.01 3.85
N ILE A 83 35.69 6.51 4.68
CA ILE A 83 35.69 5.10 5.05
C ILE A 83 34.95 4.34 3.95
N CYS A 84 35.70 3.54 3.18
CA CYS A 84 35.18 2.87 1.99
C CYS A 84 34.59 1.51 2.39
N ILE A 85 33.29 1.33 2.23
CA ILE A 85 32.58 0.09 2.58
C ILE A 85 32.03 -0.56 1.32
N LYS A 86 32.29 -1.86 1.17
CA LYS A 86 31.80 -2.68 0.06
C LYS A 86 30.75 -3.68 0.57
N VAL A 87 29.63 -3.80 -0.14
CA VAL A 87 28.52 -4.67 0.24
C VAL A 87 28.05 -5.50 -0.94
N ASP A 88 27.87 -6.80 -0.72
CA ASP A 88 27.14 -7.70 -1.61
C ASP A 88 25.65 -7.60 -1.30
N ARG A 89 24.84 -7.14 -2.26
CA ARG A 89 23.38 -7.04 -2.09
C ARG A 89 22.71 -8.39 -1.88
N GLU A 90 23.31 -9.47 -2.40
CA GLU A 90 22.77 -10.81 -2.24
C GLU A 90 22.92 -11.31 -0.81
N GLU A 91 23.93 -10.83 -0.08
CA GLU A 91 24.15 -11.13 1.35
C GLU A 91 23.48 -10.11 2.27
N ARG A 92 23.31 -8.85 1.83
CA ARG A 92 22.71 -7.76 2.62
C ARG A 92 21.61 -7.00 1.85
N PRO A 93 20.47 -7.66 1.55
CA PRO A 93 19.36 -7.01 0.85
C PRO A 93 18.71 -5.90 1.70
N ASP A 94 18.84 -5.97 3.03
CA ASP A 94 18.39 -4.95 3.98
C ASP A 94 19.08 -3.60 3.75
N LEU A 95 20.40 -3.60 3.54
CA LEU A 95 21.17 -2.39 3.19
C LEU A 95 20.85 -1.91 1.79
N ASP A 96 20.75 -2.84 0.83
CA ASP A 96 20.41 -2.55 -0.56
C ASP A 96 19.07 -1.82 -0.66
N GLU A 97 18.02 -2.31 0.02
CA GLU A 97 16.67 -1.72 0.00
C GLU A 97 16.67 -0.28 0.54
N ILE A 98 17.29 -0.06 1.71
CA ILE A 98 17.36 1.27 2.35
C ILE A 98 18.06 2.28 1.44
N TYR A 99 19.22 1.91 0.92
CA TYR A 99 20.06 2.84 0.17
C TYR A 99 19.64 2.98 -1.28
N MET A 100 18.97 1.99 -1.87
CA MET A 100 18.33 2.13 -3.18
C MET A 100 17.19 3.15 -3.12
N GLN A 101 16.35 3.13 -2.07
CA GLN A 101 15.30 4.13 -1.88
C GLN A 101 15.86 5.55 -1.71
N ALA A 102 16.95 5.69 -0.95
CA ALA A 102 17.66 6.96 -0.84
C ALA A 102 18.21 7.41 -2.21
N THR A 103 18.79 6.50 -2.98
CA THR A 103 19.35 6.77 -4.32
C THR A 103 18.28 7.23 -5.29
N VAL A 104 17.15 6.52 -5.36
CA VAL A 104 15.99 6.88 -6.20
C VAL A 104 15.45 8.26 -5.84
N THR A 105 15.35 8.55 -4.54
CA THR A 105 14.90 9.85 -4.04
C THR A 105 15.87 10.99 -4.43
N LEU A 106 17.17 10.76 -4.30
CA LEU A 106 18.21 11.73 -4.64
C LEU A 106 18.37 11.94 -6.16
N ASN A 107 18.15 10.89 -6.96
CA ASN A 107 18.39 10.89 -8.41
C ASN A 107 17.10 11.01 -9.25
N ARG A 108 16.11 11.75 -8.75
CA ARG A 108 14.87 12.07 -9.50
C ARG A 108 14.14 10.83 -10.02
N GLY A 109 14.09 9.77 -9.22
CA GLY A 109 13.40 8.52 -9.56
C GLY A 109 14.29 7.46 -10.22
N GLN A 110 15.58 7.70 -10.38
CA GLN A 110 16.51 6.74 -10.99
C GLN A 110 17.35 6.00 -9.95
N GLY A 111 17.50 4.69 -10.11
CA GLY A 111 18.35 3.84 -9.29
C GLY A 111 19.02 2.76 -10.14
N GLY A 112 19.84 1.92 -9.50
CA GLY A 112 20.51 0.79 -10.16
C GLY A 112 21.88 0.49 -9.57
N TRP A 113 22.48 -0.60 -10.02
CA TRP A 113 23.82 -1.04 -9.62
C TRP A 113 24.85 -0.80 -10.74
N PRO A 114 26.13 -0.50 -10.42
CA PRO A 114 26.70 -0.35 -9.07
C PRO A 114 26.10 0.86 -8.36
N MET A 115 25.81 0.72 -7.08
CA MET A 115 25.24 1.81 -6.28
C MET A 115 26.35 2.43 -5.43
N THR A 116 26.55 3.74 -5.56
CA THR A 116 27.57 4.50 -4.83
C THR A 116 26.90 5.58 -3.98
N VAL A 117 26.97 5.45 -2.67
CA VAL A 117 26.25 6.30 -1.71
C VAL A 117 27.23 6.90 -0.71
N PHE A 118 27.06 8.19 -0.42
CA PHE A 118 27.85 8.90 0.59
C PHE A 118 26.98 9.12 1.82
N LEU A 119 27.47 8.61 2.95
CA LEU A 119 26.76 8.64 4.23
C LEU A 119 27.53 9.43 5.28
N THR A 120 26.79 9.99 6.23
CA THR A 120 27.37 10.45 7.50
C THR A 120 27.93 9.26 8.30
N PRO A 121 28.79 9.49 9.32
CA PRO A 121 29.18 8.44 10.27
C PRO A 121 28.00 7.77 11.00
N GLU A 122 26.84 8.42 11.04
CA GLU A 122 25.57 7.92 11.55
C GLU A 122 24.75 7.14 10.51
N GLN A 123 25.36 6.83 9.35
CA GLN A 123 24.80 6.05 8.25
C GLN A 123 23.70 6.77 7.43
N GLU A 124 23.49 8.06 7.67
CA GLU A 124 22.45 8.86 6.99
C GLU A 124 22.93 9.29 5.59
N PRO A 125 22.18 8.99 4.52
CA PRO A 125 22.58 9.34 3.16
C PRO A 125 22.46 10.85 2.91
N PHE A 126 23.44 11.42 2.21
CA PHE A 126 23.39 12.82 1.76
C PHE A 126 23.72 13.01 0.28
N PHE A 127 24.33 12.02 -0.37
CA PHE A 127 24.55 12.01 -1.82
C PHE A 127 24.55 10.58 -2.35
N ALA A 128 24.08 10.35 -3.57
CA ALA A 128 24.03 9.01 -4.16
C ALA A 128 24.10 9.06 -5.69
N GLY A 129 24.60 7.98 -6.29
CA GLY A 129 24.64 7.78 -7.73
C GLY A 129 24.82 6.31 -8.09
N THR A 130 24.79 6.02 -9.38
CA THR A 130 25.07 4.68 -9.89
C THR A 130 26.53 4.59 -10.37
N TYR A 131 26.74 4.50 -11.67
CA TYR A 131 28.04 4.51 -12.31
C TYR A 131 28.59 5.94 -12.48
N PHE A 132 29.86 6.14 -12.09
CA PHE A 132 30.63 7.36 -12.30
C PHE A 132 31.90 7.06 -13.13
N PRO A 133 32.09 7.71 -14.29
CA PRO A 133 33.30 7.50 -15.09
C PRO A 133 34.55 8.01 -14.35
N PRO A 134 35.76 7.50 -14.66
CA PRO A 134 36.99 7.96 -14.01
C PRO A 134 37.30 9.44 -14.30
N GLU A 135 36.94 9.91 -15.50
CA GLU A 135 37.11 11.29 -15.99
C GLU A 135 35.77 11.92 -16.36
N ASP A 136 35.71 13.25 -16.45
CA ASP A 136 34.51 13.98 -16.89
C ASP A 136 34.12 13.54 -18.32
N ARG A 137 33.05 12.75 -18.46
CA ARG A 137 32.54 12.21 -19.74
C ARG A 137 31.02 12.08 -19.72
N TRP A 138 30.41 12.12 -20.91
CA TRP A 138 28.95 11.99 -21.10
C TRP A 138 28.11 12.98 -20.28
N GLY A 139 28.63 14.18 -20.01
CA GLY A 139 27.95 15.19 -19.19
C GLY A 139 27.88 14.84 -17.70
N ARG A 140 28.65 13.85 -17.24
CA ARG A 140 28.78 13.46 -15.83
C ARG A 140 30.15 13.88 -15.29
N PRO A 141 30.25 14.33 -14.03
CA PRO A 141 31.54 14.55 -13.39
C PRO A 141 32.29 13.22 -13.25
N GLY A 142 33.60 13.26 -13.48
CA GLY A 142 34.51 12.18 -13.23
C GLY A 142 34.60 11.88 -11.74
N PHE A 143 34.77 10.62 -11.40
CA PHE A 143 34.68 10.13 -10.03
C PHE A 143 35.73 10.81 -9.13
N SER A 144 36.96 11.05 -9.62
CA SER A 144 37.99 11.80 -8.89
C SER A 144 37.55 13.22 -8.52
N ASN A 145 36.90 13.93 -9.46
CA ASN A 145 36.42 15.29 -9.24
C ASN A 145 35.23 15.32 -8.27
N LEU A 146 34.33 14.35 -8.38
CA LEU A 146 33.21 14.18 -7.46
C LEU A 146 33.68 13.93 -6.03
N LEU A 147 34.63 13.00 -5.83
CA LEU A 147 35.19 12.66 -4.53
C LEU A 147 35.79 13.87 -3.82
N LYS A 148 36.55 14.70 -4.55
CA LYS A 148 37.14 15.94 -4.01
C LYS A 148 36.07 16.95 -3.60
N LYS A 149 35.06 17.17 -4.44
CA LYS A 149 33.95 18.09 -4.13
C LYS A 149 33.19 17.66 -2.87
N ILE A 150 32.95 16.36 -2.71
CA ILE A 150 32.27 15.84 -1.51
C ILE A 150 33.16 15.99 -0.27
N ALA A 151 34.47 15.72 -0.39
CA ALA A 151 35.41 15.91 0.70
C ALA A 151 35.50 17.39 1.13
N ASP A 152 35.63 18.31 0.16
CA ASP A 152 35.66 19.75 0.42
C ASP A 152 34.37 20.23 1.10
N ALA A 153 33.21 19.77 0.63
CA ALA A 153 31.93 20.09 1.25
C ALA A 153 31.82 19.55 2.69
N TRP A 154 32.34 18.35 2.97
CA TRP A 154 32.37 17.80 4.32
C TRP A 154 33.28 18.60 5.26
N GLU A 155 34.42 19.09 4.77
CA GLU A 155 35.34 19.92 5.56
C GLU A 155 34.81 21.34 5.80
N GLN A 156 34.09 21.93 4.83
CA GLN A 156 33.63 23.32 4.89
C GLN A 156 32.26 23.49 5.57
N ASP A 157 31.32 22.56 5.37
CA ASP A 157 29.94 22.65 5.90
C ASP A 157 29.41 21.30 6.39
N THR A 158 30.09 20.69 7.37
CA THR A 158 29.66 19.42 7.97
C THR A 158 28.26 19.52 8.59
N THR A 159 27.95 20.67 9.21
CA THR A 159 26.67 20.88 9.92
C THR A 159 25.50 20.93 8.95
N GLY A 160 25.64 21.65 7.83
CA GLY A 160 24.63 21.71 6.77
C GLY A 160 24.39 20.35 6.13
N LEU A 161 25.45 19.60 5.81
CA LEU A 161 25.33 18.25 5.25
C LEU A 161 24.64 17.27 6.20
N ARG A 162 24.98 17.27 7.49
CA ARG A 162 24.30 16.44 8.50
C ARG A 162 22.82 16.81 8.65
N SER A 163 22.49 18.10 8.59
CA SER A 163 21.09 18.56 8.61
C SER A 163 20.31 18.06 7.39
N GLN A 164 20.89 18.15 6.18
CA GLN A 164 20.27 17.64 4.96
C GLN A 164 20.10 16.11 5.00
N ALA A 165 21.11 15.38 5.49
CA ALA A 165 21.07 13.93 5.65
C ALA A 165 19.93 13.49 6.59
N ARG A 166 19.78 14.17 7.74
CA ARG A 166 18.67 13.95 8.69
C ARG A 166 17.32 14.22 8.06
N GLN A 167 17.16 15.37 7.39
CA GLN A 167 15.91 15.72 6.72
C GLN A 167 15.52 14.72 5.61
N LEU A 168 16.50 14.19 4.87
CA LEU A 168 16.25 13.12 3.90
C LEU A 168 15.83 11.83 4.61
N THR A 169 16.57 11.43 5.64
CA THR A 169 16.32 10.21 6.41
C THR A 169 14.93 10.23 7.09
N ASP A 170 14.54 11.36 7.69
CA ASP A 170 13.23 11.53 8.31
C ASP A 170 12.10 11.51 7.28
N ARG A 171 12.32 12.08 6.08
CA ARG A 171 11.37 11.96 4.96
C ARG A 171 11.19 10.51 4.53
N LEU A 172 12.29 9.77 4.32
CA LEU A 172 12.24 8.35 3.97
C LEU A 172 11.49 7.54 5.04
N LYS A 173 11.80 7.75 6.33
CA LYS A 173 11.11 7.12 7.46
C LYS A 173 9.61 7.41 7.46
N ASN A 174 9.21 8.64 7.18
CA ASN A 174 7.79 9.04 7.16
C ASN A 174 7.04 8.44 5.96
N GLU A 175 7.66 8.37 4.78
CA GLU A 175 7.07 7.72 3.60
C GLU A 175 6.87 6.22 3.82
N LEU A 176 7.81 5.56 4.50
CA LEU A 176 7.73 4.12 4.80
C LEU A 176 6.76 3.79 5.95
N ARG A 177 6.48 4.75 6.83
CA ARG A 177 5.39 4.65 7.83
C ARG A 177 4.00 4.91 7.26
N ALA A 178 3.88 5.50 6.06
CA ALA A 178 2.61 5.85 5.43
C ALA A 178 1.85 4.65 4.80
N VAL A 179 2.04 3.46 5.37
CA VAL A 179 1.24 2.27 5.08
C VAL A 179 -0.11 2.49 5.73
N SER A 180 -1.18 2.51 4.94
CA SER A 180 -2.54 2.68 5.44
C SER A 180 -3.33 1.42 5.14
N PRO A 181 -3.67 0.61 6.16
CA PRO A 181 -4.47 -0.58 5.99
C PRO A 181 -5.79 -0.25 5.28
N VAL A 182 -5.99 -0.83 4.10
CA VAL A 182 -7.21 -0.69 3.30
C VAL A 182 -7.63 -2.08 2.86
N SER A 183 -8.92 -2.39 2.97
CA SER A 183 -9.46 -3.62 2.40
C SER A 183 -9.17 -3.76 0.92
N VAL A 184 -8.81 -4.96 0.48
CA VAL A 184 -8.65 -5.29 -0.94
C VAL A 184 -9.78 -6.22 -1.36
N SER A 185 -10.45 -5.90 -2.46
CA SER A 185 -11.49 -6.73 -3.06
C SER A 185 -10.94 -7.49 -4.28
N ALA A 186 -11.64 -8.56 -4.67
CA ALA A 186 -11.29 -9.33 -5.87
C ALA A 186 -11.33 -8.50 -7.17
N SER A 187 -11.98 -7.33 -7.19
CA SER A 187 -11.95 -6.43 -8.35
C SER A 187 -10.53 -5.92 -8.67
N ALA A 188 -9.61 -5.91 -7.70
CA ALA A 188 -8.21 -5.58 -7.95
C ALA A 188 -7.52 -6.57 -8.92
N LEU A 189 -8.03 -7.80 -9.03
CA LEU A 189 -7.59 -8.77 -10.04
C LEU A 189 -7.97 -8.32 -11.45
N ASP A 190 -9.19 -7.79 -11.63
CA ASP A 190 -9.65 -7.26 -12.91
C ASP A 190 -8.84 -6.02 -13.30
N ASP A 191 -8.55 -5.15 -12.34
CA ASP A 191 -7.69 -3.97 -12.54
C ASP A 191 -6.25 -4.36 -12.95
N ALA A 192 -5.70 -5.42 -12.36
CA ALA A 192 -4.40 -5.96 -12.76
C ALA A 192 -4.40 -6.45 -14.21
N VAL A 193 -5.42 -7.22 -14.61
CA VAL A 193 -5.57 -7.71 -15.99
C VAL A 193 -5.64 -6.55 -16.98
N MET A 194 -6.43 -5.51 -16.69
CA MET A 194 -6.51 -4.32 -17.54
C MET A 194 -5.17 -3.60 -17.69
N GLN A 195 -4.38 -3.51 -16.61
CA GLN A 195 -3.03 -2.92 -16.68
C GLN A 195 -2.06 -3.78 -17.50
N PHE A 196 -2.06 -5.10 -17.31
CA PHE A 196 -1.25 -6.01 -18.13
C PHE A 196 -1.63 -5.91 -19.61
N GLN A 197 -2.92 -5.86 -19.93
CA GLN A 197 -3.39 -5.74 -21.30
C GLN A 197 -2.92 -4.44 -21.97
N LYS A 198 -2.88 -3.33 -21.23
CA LYS A 198 -2.41 -2.04 -21.75
C LYS A 198 -0.92 -2.05 -22.12
N ASP A 199 -0.10 -2.74 -21.34
CA ASP A 199 1.35 -2.77 -21.52
C ASP A 199 1.84 -3.97 -22.35
N PHE A 200 0.93 -4.86 -22.76
CA PHE A 200 1.27 -6.11 -23.45
C PHE A 200 1.80 -5.86 -24.86
N ASP A 201 2.96 -6.45 -25.15
CA ASP A 201 3.53 -6.48 -26.49
C ASP A 201 2.96 -7.68 -27.27
N ALA A 202 1.94 -7.43 -28.08
CA ALA A 202 1.32 -8.48 -28.89
C ALA A 202 2.25 -9.05 -29.97
N GLN A 203 3.25 -8.28 -30.41
CA GLN A 203 4.15 -8.69 -31.49
C GLN A 203 5.24 -9.62 -30.97
N HIS A 204 5.87 -9.32 -29.83
CA HIS A 204 7.00 -10.10 -29.31
C HIS A 204 6.73 -10.78 -27.97
N GLY A 205 5.55 -10.62 -27.38
CA GLY A 205 5.27 -11.09 -26.04
C GLY A 205 6.01 -10.29 -24.96
N GLY A 206 5.60 -10.44 -23.71
CA GLY A 206 6.07 -9.62 -22.60
C GLY A 206 5.29 -8.32 -22.43
N PHE A 207 5.80 -7.47 -21.55
CA PHE A 207 5.15 -6.22 -21.18
C PHE A 207 6.15 -5.06 -21.18
N GLY A 208 5.79 -3.95 -21.80
CA GLY A 208 6.68 -2.79 -21.96
C GLY A 208 7.71 -2.93 -23.09
N SER A 209 8.63 -1.98 -23.15
CA SER A 209 9.71 -1.91 -24.15
C SER A 209 10.99 -2.63 -23.69
N ALA A 210 11.99 -2.69 -24.56
CA ALA A 210 13.34 -3.13 -24.20
C ALA A 210 14.00 -2.20 -23.14
N PRO A 211 14.85 -2.73 -22.24
CA PRO A 211 15.13 -4.16 -22.02
C PRO A 211 13.95 -4.91 -21.39
N LYS A 212 13.78 -6.20 -21.72
CA LYS A 212 12.66 -7.03 -21.25
C LYS A 212 13.08 -8.06 -20.21
N PHE A 213 12.39 -8.04 -19.06
CA PHE A 213 12.55 -9.00 -17.97
C PHE A 213 11.41 -10.05 -17.97
N PRO A 214 11.70 -11.32 -17.67
CA PRO A 214 10.67 -12.36 -17.54
C PRO A 214 9.64 -12.04 -16.44
N PRO A 215 8.34 -11.88 -16.77
CA PRO A 215 7.33 -11.38 -15.83
C PRO A 215 6.63 -12.51 -15.05
N SER A 216 7.38 -13.46 -14.48
CA SER A 216 6.87 -14.73 -13.93
C SER A 216 5.68 -14.58 -12.96
N ALA A 217 5.77 -13.69 -11.96
CA ALA A 217 4.69 -13.45 -11.01
C ALA A 217 3.41 -12.92 -11.70
N GLY A 218 3.57 -12.03 -12.68
CA GLY A 218 2.48 -11.51 -13.50
C GLY A 218 1.80 -12.59 -14.34
N LEU A 219 2.59 -13.43 -15.02
CA LEU A 219 2.06 -14.55 -15.82
C LEU A 219 1.30 -15.56 -14.95
N SER A 220 1.84 -15.88 -13.78
CA SER A 220 1.20 -16.75 -12.79
C SER A 220 -0.14 -16.20 -12.27
N LEU A 221 -0.24 -14.87 -12.08
CA LEU A 221 -1.51 -14.21 -11.76
C LEU A 221 -2.49 -14.26 -12.94
N LEU A 222 -2.03 -14.01 -14.17
CA LEU A 222 -2.89 -14.06 -15.36
C LEU A 222 -3.49 -15.46 -15.59
N LEU A 223 -2.75 -16.53 -15.31
CA LEU A 223 -3.28 -17.90 -15.35
C LEU A 223 -4.43 -18.12 -14.33
N ARG A 224 -4.31 -17.54 -13.13
CA ARG A 224 -5.38 -17.57 -12.10
C ARG A 224 -6.61 -16.77 -12.56
N CYS A 225 -6.38 -15.56 -13.09
CA CYS A 225 -7.44 -14.74 -13.67
C CYS A 225 -8.15 -15.46 -14.82
N TYR A 226 -7.41 -16.10 -15.73
CA TYR A 226 -7.98 -16.91 -16.81
C TYR A 226 -8.83 -18.07 -16.26
N ARG A 227 -8.34 -18.80 -15.25
CA ARG A 227 -9.13 -19.86 -14.59
C ARG A 227 -10.44 -19.33 -13.99
N ARG A 228 -10.46 -18.09 -13.49
CA ARG A 228 -11.65 -17.46 -12.91
C ARG A 228 -12.65 -16.97 -13.96
N THR A 229 -12.17 -16.36 -15.04
CA THR A 229 -13.02 -15.64 -16.02
C THR A 229 -13.25 -16.39 -17.32
N GLY A 230 -12.35 -17.30 -17.69
CA GLY A 230 -12.32 -17.96 -19.00
C GLY A 230 -11.90 -17.04 -20.16
N ASP A 231 -11.41 -15.83 -19.90
CA ASP A 231 -11.06 -14.87 -20.95
C ASP A 231 -9.84 -15.31 -21.77
N SER A 232 -10.05 -15.63 -23.04
CA SER A 232 -9.00 -16.07 -23.96
C SER A 232 -7.91 -15.01 -24.19
N THR A 233 -8.24 -13.73 -24.06
CA THR A 233 -7.26 -12.63 -24.22
C THR A 233 -6.22 -12.67 -23.11
N THR A 234 -6.67 -12.89 -21.87
CA THR A 234 -5.80 -13.12 -20.70
C THR A 234 -4.85 -14.30 -20.93
N LEU A 235 -5.36 -15.43 -21.43
CA LEU A 235 -4.52 -16.60 -21.72
C LEU A 235 -3.52 -16.32 -22.86
N GLN A 236 -3.93 -15.60 -23.90
CA GLN A 236 -3.08 -15.24 -25.03
C GLN A 236 -1.86 -14.40 -24.59
N MET A 237 -2.03 -13.47 -23.64
CA MET A 237 -0.90 -12.73 -23.08
C MET A 237 0.14 -13.65 -22.46
N VAL A 238 -0.31 -14.70 -21.77
CA VAL A 238 0.57 -15.68 -21.13
C VAL A 238 1.27 -16.54 -22.18
N THR A 239 0.52 -17.20 -23.05
CA THR A 239 1.11 -18.14 -24.02
C THR A 239 2.04 -17.42 -24.98
N ARG A 240 1.66 -16.24 -25.51
CA ARG A 240 2.53 -15.47 -26.41
C ARG A 240 3.85 -15.09 -25.75
N THR A 241 3.82 -14.71 -24.48
CA THR A 241 5.03 -14.33 -23.73
C THR A 241 5.93 -15.54 -23.48
N LEU A 242 5.37 -16.66 -23.01
CA LEU A 242 6.12 -17.89 -22.78
C LEU A 242 6.71 -18.46 -24.08
N ASP A 243 5.93 -18.49 -25.16
CA ASP A 243 6.38 -18.99 -26.46
C ASP A 243 7.53 -18.13 -27.02
N ALA A 244 7.43 -16.81 -26.91
CA ALA A 244 8.48 -15.91 -27.37
C ALA A 244 9.77 -16.04 -26.55
N MET A 245 9.69 -16.15 -25.22
CA MET A 245 10.86 -16.38 -24.38
C MET A 245 11.53 -17.73 -24.67
N ALA A 246 10.74 -18.81 -24.81
CA ALA A 246 11.25 -20.15 -25.11
C ALA A 246 11.82 -20.30 -26.53
N ALA A 247 11.40 -19.42 -27.45
CA ALA A 247 11.95 -19.32 -28.80
C ALA A 247 13.18 -18.40 -28.89
N GLY A 248 13.26 -17.37 -28.05
CA GLY A 248 14.33 -16.38 -28.05
C GLY A 248 15.70 -16.92 -27.60
N GLY A 249 16.73 -16.10 -27.71
CA GLY A 249 18.08 -16.38 -27.23
C GLY A 249 18.26 -16.19 -25.72
N ILE A 250 17.26 -15.62 -25.03
CA ILE A 250 17.18 -15.64 -23.55
C ILE A 250 17.11 -17.06 -22.99
N TYR A 251 16.61 -18.02 -23.76
CA TYR A 251 16.62 -19.44 -23.44
C TYR A 251 17.85 -20.12 -24.05
N ASP A 252 18.67 -20.79 -23.24
CA ASP A 252 19.83 -21.52 -23.75
C ASP A 252 19.40 -22.83 -24.42
N HIS A 253 19.27 -22.81 -25.75
CA HIS A 253 18.80 -23.97 -26.53
C HIS A 253 19.74 -25.18 -26.52
N ILE A 254 20.99 -25.03 -26.07
CA ILE A 254 22.00 -26.10 -26.04
C ILE A 254 22.11 -26.71 -24.63
N GLY A 255 22.20 -25.89 -23.59
CA GLY A 255 22.37 -26.33 -22.20
C GLY A 255 21.14 -26.25 -21.32
N GLY A 256 20.09 -25.54 -21.72
CA GLY A 256 18.94 -25.23 -20.88
C GLY A 256 19.21 -24.09 -19.89
N GLY A 257 18.14 -23.68 -19.22
CA GLY A 257 18.14 -22.51 -18.35
C GLY A 257 17.91 -21.20 -19.11
N PHE A 258 17.36 -20.22 -18.41
CA PHE A 258 17.13 -18.86 -18.88
C PHE A 258 18.20 -17.92 -18.36
N ALA A 259 18.63 -17.02 -19.23
CA ALA A 259 19.32 -15.79 -18.85
C ALA A 259 18.33 -14.81 -18.19
N ARG A 260 18.83 -13.86 -17.40
CA ARG A 260 17.99 -12.99 -16.56
C ARG A 260 17.07 -12.09 -17.36
N TYR A 261 17.56 -11.45 -18.43
CA TYR A 261 16.75 -10.53 -19.23
C TYR A 261 17.29 -10.39 -20.65
N SER A 262 16.44 -9.85 -21.53
CA SER A 262 16.79 -9.53 -22.91
C SER A 262 17.06 -8.03 -23.06
N THR A 263 18.14 -7.68 -23.73
CA THR A 263 18.48 -6.30 -24.11
C THR A 263 17.58 -5.75 -25.21
N ASP A 264 17.00 -6.64 -26.02
CA ASP A 264 16.07 -6.29 -27.10
C ASP A 264 14.63 -6.72 -26.81
N GLU A 265 13.70 -6.19 -27.59
CA GLU A 265 12.27 -6.46 -27.50
C GLU A 265 11.86 -7.85 -28.00
N ARG A 266 12.71 -8.55 -28.76
CA ARG A 266 12.42 -9.81 -29.45
C ARG A 266 12.75 -11.04 -28.60
N TRP A 267 13.35 -10.84 -27.43
CA TRP A 267 13.94 -11.88 -26.58
C TRP A 267 15.17 -12.56 -27.20
N LEU A 268 15.82 -11.92 -28.18
CA LEU A 268 16.95 -12.51 -28.90
C LEU A 268 18.26 -12.34 -28.12
N ALA A 269 18.66 -11.10 -27.82
CA ALA A 269 19.96 -10.81 -27.20
C ALA A 269 19.87 -10.74 -25.66
N PRO A 270 20.31 -11.77 -24.92
CA PRO A 270 20.29 -11.74 -23.47
C PRO A 270 21.43 -10.91 -22.89
N HIS A 271 21.29 -10.49 -21.64
CA HIS A 271 22.44 -10.43 -20.76
C HIS A 271 22.66 -11.83 -20.19
N PHE A 272 23.77 -12.47 -20.56
CA PHE A 272 23.96 -13.93 -20.47
C PHE A 272 24.05 -14.50 -19.03
N GLU A 273 23.92 -13.65 -18.01
CA GLU A 273 23.85 -14.07 -16.61
C GLU A 273 22.62 -14.97 -16.37
N LYS A 274 22.82 -16.05 -15.61
CA LYS A 274 21.73 -16.97 -15.22
C LYS A 274 21.60 -17.01 -13.71
N MET A 275 20.43 -16.59 -13.22
CA MET A 275 20.14 -16.54 -11.79
C MET A 275 19.27 -17.74 -11.37
N LEU A 276 19.49 -18.25 -10.15
CA LEU A 276 18.70 -19.35 -9.59
C LEU A 276 17.22 -18.98 -9.48
N TYR A 277 16.91 -17.77 -8.99
CA TYR A 277 15.53 -17.32 -8.76
C TYR A 277 14.73 -17.16 -10.06
N ASP A 278 15.34 -16.64 -11.13
CA ASP A 278 14.67 -16.49 -12.43
C ASP A 278 14.26 -17.85 -12.99
N ASN A 279 15.19 -18.81 -12.93
CA ASN A 279 14.96 -20.18 -13.39
C ASN A 279 13.94 -20.91 -12.53
N ALA A 280 13.94 -20.71 -11.21
CA ALA A 280 12.93 -21.27 -10.31
C ALA A 280 11.51 -20.75 -10.66
N LEU A 281 11.37 -19.44 -10.76
CA LEU A 281 10.08 -18.78 -11.01
C LEU A 281 9.54 -19.11 -12.42
N LEU A 282 10.41 -19.14 -13.43
CA LEU A 282 10.03 -19.53 -14.78
C LEU A 282 9.64 -21.01 -14.85
N ALA A 283 10.42 -21.93 -14.28
CA ALA A 283 10.07 -23.35 -14.27
C ALA A 283 8.69 -23.58 -13.66
N LYS A 284 8.38 -22.93 -12.52
CA LYS A 284 7.05 -23.00 -11.91
C LYS A 284 5.96 -22.44 -12.82
N THR A 285 6.20 -21.30 -13.47
CA THR A 285 5.23 -20.68 -14.40
C THR A 285 4.95 -21.54 -15.63
N TYR A 286 5.97 -22.17 -16.22
CA TYR A 286 5.80 -23.12 -17.32
C TYR A 286 5.06 -24.39 -16.90
N VAL A 287 5.25 -24.87 -15.66
CA VAL A 287 4.44 -25.97 -15.10
C VAL A 287 2.97 -25.56 -15.01
N GLU A 288 2.67 -24.39 -14.44
CA GLU A 288 1.30 -23.89 -14.34
C GLU A 288 0.66 -23.74 -15.73
N ALA A 289 1.40 -23.17 -16.69
CA ALA A 289 0.94 -23.04 -18.08
C ALA A 289 0.74 -24.39 -18.77
N TYR A 290 1.59 -25.39 -18.48
CA TYR A 290 1.40 -26.76 -18.97
C TYR A 290 0.10 -27.36 -18.42
N GLN A 291 -0.20 -27.20 -17.13
CA GLN A 291 -1.45 -27.70 -16.55
C GLN A 291 -2.69 -27.03 -17.16
N VAL A 292 -2.60 -25.74 -17.51
CA VAL A 292 -3.71 -25.00 -18.15
C VAL A 292 -3.90 -25.35 -19.62
N THR A 293 -2.81 -25.48 -20.38
CA THR A 293 -2.86 -25.57 -21.86
C THR A 293 -2.60 -26.97 -22.41
N GLN A 294 -2.00 -27.86 -21.61
CA GLN A 294 -1.52 -29.19 -22.00
C GLN A 294 -0.49 -29.17 -23.15
N GLN A 295 0.16 -28.04 -23.42
CA GLN A 295 1.17 -27.93 -24.47
C GLN A 295 2.48 -28.66 -24.09
N PRO A 296 2.93 -29.69 -24.84
CA PRO A 296 4.12 -30.46 -24.49
C PRO A 296 5.42 -29.63 -24.44
N SER A 297 5.50 -28.53 -25.19
CA SER A 297 6.64 -27.60 -25.20
C SER A 297 6.91 -27.00 -23.83
N TYR A 298 5.88 -26.66 -23.04
CA TYR A 298 6.06 -26.10 -21.69
C TYR A 298 6.61 -27.12 -20.70
N ARG A 299 6.19 -28.39 -20.83
CA ARG A 299 6.80 -29.51 -20.10
C ARG A 299 8.28 -29.68 -20.46
N GLN A 300 8.61 -29.58 -21.75
CA GLN A 300 9.99 -29.67 -22.22
C GLN A 300 10.86 -28.56 -21.64
N VAL A 301 10.43 -27.30 -21.76
CA VAL A 301 11.17 -26.12 -21.22
C VAL A 301 11.40 -26.27 -19.72
N THR A 302 10.36 -26.63 -18.96
CA THR A 302 10.50 -26.89 -17.51
C THR A 302 11.58 -27.95 -17.24
N THR A 303 11.52 -29.06 -17.99
CA THR A 303 12.44 -30.19 -17.79
C THR A 303 13.88 -29.77 -18.08
N GLU A 304 14.12 -29.05 -19.17
CA GLU A 304 15.45 -28.60 -19.57
C GLU A 304 16.02 -27.55 -18.61
N VAL A 305 15.18 -26.66 -18.04
CA VAL A 305 15.59 -25.72 -16.98
C VAL A 305 15.99 -26.47 -15.71
N LEU A 306 15.16 -27.38 -15.21
CA LEU A 306 15.45 -28.10 -13.97
C LEU A 306 16.63 -29.08 -14.12
N ASP A 307 16.78 -29.71 -15.29
CA ASP A 307 17.93 -30.56 -15.59
C ASP A 307 19.24 -29.75 -15.71
N TYR A 308 19.19 -28.49 -16.16
CA TYR A 308 20.32 -27.56 -16.07
C TYR A 308 20.71 -27.32 -14.60
N ILE A 309 19.73 -27.03 -13.73
CA ILE A 309 19.97 -26.75 -12.32
C ILE A 309 20.61 -27.95 -11.62
N LEU A 310 20.05 -29.15 -11.81
CA LEU A 310 20.59 -30.40 -11.23
C LEU A 310 22.01 -30.71 -11.72
N ARG A 311 22.34 -30.34 -12.96
CA ARG A 311 23.61 -30.68 -13.59
C ARG A 311 24.72 -29.68 -13.31
N GLU A 312 24.40 -28.39 -13.27
CA GLU A 312 25.41 -27.30 -13.27
C GLU A 312 25.34 -26.40 -12.02
N MET A 313 24.19 -26.32 -11.35
CA MET A 313 23.94 -25.37 -10.25
C MET A 313 23.68 -26.06 -8.91
N THR A 314 24.10 -27.32 -8.74
CA THR A 314 23.83 -28.10 -7.52
C THR A 314 25.13 -28.48 -6.80
N ASP A 315 25.21 -28.12 -5.52
CA ASP A 315 26.27 -28.52 -4.62
C ASP A 315 26.16 -30.01 -4.25
N PRO A 316 27.28 -30.74 -4.10
CA PRO A 316 27.24 -32.14 -3.67
C PRO A 316 26.51 -32.40 -2.34
N ALA A 317 26.46 -31.41 -1.43
CA ALA A 317 25.71 -31.49 -0.18
C ALA A 317 24.19 -31.31 -0.36
N GLY A 318 23.74 -30.82 -1.52
CA GLY A 318 22.33 -30.78 -1.93
C GLY A 318 21.75 -29.39 -2.18
N GLY A 319 22.39 -28.32 -1.68
CA GLY A 319 21.94 -26.94 -1.96
C GLY A 319 22.22 -26.51 -3.40
N PHE A 320 21.49 -25.49 -3.86
CA PHE A 320 21.64 -24.90 -5.19
C PHE A 320 22.44 -23.60 -5.14
N TYR A 321 23.36 -23.45 -6.09
CA TYR A 321 24.20 -22.27 -6.29
C TYR A 321 23.38 -21.07 -6.80
N SER A 322 23.87 -19.86 -6.56
CA SER A 322 23.12 -18.62 -6.70
C SER A 322 23.03 -18.14 -8.15
N ALA A 323 24.16 -18.12 -8.88
CA ALA A 323 24.21 -17.57 -10.24
C ALA A 323 25.40 -18.09 -11.07
N THR A 324 25.30 -17.92 -12.40
CA THR A 324 26.41 -17.99 -13.36
C THR A 324 26.61 -16.63 -14.02
N ASP A 325 27.85 -16.15 -14.07
CA ASP A 325 28.23 -14.86 -14.67
C ASP A 325 27.93 -14.80 -16.19
N ALA A 326 27.84 -13.59 -16.74
CA ALA A 326 27.66 -13.33 -18.16
C ALA A 326 28.98 -13.39 -18.96
N ASP A 327 30.11 -13.07 -18.31
CA ASP A 327 31.43 -12.98 -18.94
C ASP A 327 32.16 -14.33 -18.95
N SER A 328 32.78 -14.67 -20.09
CA SER A 328 33.80 -15.71 -20.19
C SER A 328 35.05 -15.12 -20.84
N GLU A 329 36.20 -15.31 -20.20
CA GLU A 329 37.49 -14.69 -20.61
C GLU A 329 37.39 -13.15 -20.74
N GLY A 330 36.54 -12.51 -19.92
CA GLY A 330 36.31 -11.06 -19.93
C GLY A 330 35.47 -10.56 -21.10
N VAL A 331 34.80 -11.45 -21.84
CA VAL A 331 33.91 -11.14 -22.96
C VAL A 331 32.52 -11.73 -22.67
N GLU A 332 31.50 -10.87 -22.63
CA GLU A 332 30.10 -11.25 -22.41
C GLU A 332 29.62 -12.22 -23.52
N GLY A 333 28.94 -13.30 -23.13
CA GLY A 333 28.29 -14.21 -24.09
C GLY A 333 29.20 -15.15 -24.88
N LYS A 334 30.53 -14.97 -24.85
CA LYS A 334 31.53 -15.75 -25.63
C LYS A 334 31.35 -17.27 -25.49
N PHE A 335 30.96 -17.75 -24.31
CA PHE A 335 30.72 -19.16 -24.06
C PHE A 335 29.52 -19.72 -24.84
N PHE A 336 28.51 -18.91 -25.12
CA PHE A 336 27.19 -19.32 -25.60
C PHE A 336 26.98 -19.19 -27.11
N VAL A 337 27.73 -18.32 -27.78
CA VAL A 337 27.56 -18.01 -29.21
C VAL A 337 28.33 -18.96 -30.14
N TRP A 338 27.90 -19.04 -31.40
CA TRP A 338 28.44 -19.96 -32.41
C TRP A 338 28.52 -19.33 -33.80
N THR A 339 29.44 -19.84 -34.61
CA THR A 339 29.53 -19.64 -36.06
C THR A 339 29.23 -20.94 -36.82
N PRO A 340 28.79 -20.89 -38.09
CA PRO A 340 28.59 -22.10 -38.88
C PRO A 340 29.83 -23.00 -38.95
N ALA A 341 31.02 -22.41 -39.05
CA ALA A 341 32.29 -23.14 -39.09
C ALA A 341 32.58 -23.91 -37.79
N GLU A 342 32.25 -23.35 -36.63
CA GLU A 342 32.37 -24.06 -35.35
C GLU A 342 31.39 -25.24 -35.25
N ILE A 343 30.16 -25.06 -35.75
CA ILE A 343 29.16 -26.15 -35.79
C ILE A 343 29.65 -27.27 -36.70
N GLU A 344 30.14 -26.94 -37.90
CA GLU A 344 30.69 -27.92 -38.85
C GLU A 344 31.86 -28.70 -38.26
N ALA A 345 32.77 -28.00 -37.56
CA ALA A 345 33.92 -28.62 -36.91
C ALA A 345 33.52 -29.66 -35.84
N VAL A 346 32.41 -29.43 -35.13
CA VAL A 346 31.90 -30.36 -34.10
C VAL A 346 31.11 -31.51 -34.72
N LEU A 347 30.22 -31.22 -35.66
CA LEU A 347 29.29 -32.24 -36.21
C LEU A 347 29.94 -33.12 -37.27
N GLN A 348 30.94 -32.60 -38.00
CA GLN A 348 31.65 -33.30 -39.07
C GLN A 348 30.70 -33.92 -40.13
N ASN A 349 29.52 -33.33 -40.29
CA ASN A 349 28.48 -33.75 -41.21
C ASN A 349 27.79 -32.50 -41.77
N ALA A 350 27.88 -32.32 -43.08
CA ALA A 350 27.39 -31.11 -43.76
C ALA A 350 25.85 -30.96 -43.70
N ASP A 351 25.10 -32.06 -43.78
CA ASP A 351 23.64 -32.02 -43.71
C ASP A 351 23.16 -31.69 -42.29
N ASP A 352 23.76 -32.30 -41.27
CA ASP A 352 23.46 -32.01 -39.87
C ASP A 352 23.80 -30.56 -39.52
N THR A 353 24.93 -30.06 -40.02
CA THR A 353 25.34 -28.66 -39.86
C THR A 353 24.34 -27.72 -40.49
N ARG A 354 23.97 -27.96 -41.76
CA ARG A 354 22.97 -27.15 -42.47
C ARG A 354 21.63 -27.12 -41.73
N ARG A 355 21.14 -28.28 -41.29
CA ARG A 355 19.88 -28.41 -40.56
C ARG A 355 19.92 -27.70 -39.21
N PHE A 356 21.00 -27.87 -38.44
CA PHE A 356 21.16 -27.22 -37.14
C PHE A 356 21.25 -25.69 -37.29
N CYS A 357 22.08 -25.20 -38.20
CA CYS A 357 22.26 -23.77 -38.43
C CYS A 357 20.95 -23.10 -38.87
N ALA A 358 20.20 -23.72 -39.78
CA ALA A 358 18.90 -23.19 -40.21
C ALA A 358 17.85 -23.20 -39.08
N CYS A 359 17.83 -24.24 -38.24
CA CYS A 359 16.91 -24.34 -37.11
C CYS A 359 17.18 -23.30 -36.02
N TYR A 360 18.45 -22.96 -35.81
CA TYR A 360 18.88 -22.07 -34.72
C TYR A 360 19.30 -20.67 -35.17
N ASP A 361 19.07 -20.33 -36.44
CA ASP A 361 19.42 -19.03 -37.05
C ASP A 361 20.92 -18.68 -36.91
N ILE A 362 21.77 -19.69 -37.14
CA ILE A 362 23.23 -19.55 -37.14
C ILE A 362 23.69 -19.24 -38.56
N THR A 363 24.25 -18.05 -38.78
CA THR A 363 24.62 -17.55 -40.12
C THR A 363 26.04 -16.99 -40.12
N ASP A 364 26.64 -16.86 -41.31
CA ASP A 364 27.99 -16.29 -41.47
C ASP A 364 28.09 -14.82 -41.05
N ALA A 365 27.00 -14.05 -41.18
CA ALA A 365 26.94 -12.66 -40.74
C ALA A 365 26.75 -12.53 -39.22
N GLY A 366 26.33 -13.62 -38.56
CA GLY A 366 25.84 -13.60 -37.19
C GLY A 366 24.45 -12.95 -37.05
N ASN A 367 23.79 -13.24 -35.93
CA ASN A 367 22.58 -12.53 -35.50
C ASN A 367 22.86 -11.58 -34.31
N TRP A 368 24.08 -11.58 -33.78
CA TRP A 368 24.57 -10.71 -32.70
C TRP A 368 26.11 -10.64 -32.70
N GLU A 369 26.69 -9.43 -32.79
CA GLU A 369 28.15 -9.19 -32.69
C GLU A 369 29.04 -10.14 -33.53
N GLN A 370 28.71 -10.31 -34.82
CA GLN A 370 29.41 -11.19 -35.79
C GLN A 370 29.36 -12.69 -35.45
N HIS A 371 28.60 -13.09 -34.41
CA HIS A 371 28.30 -14.47 -34.07
C HIS A 371 26.79 -14.68 -34.05
N SER A 372 26.35 -15.93 -33.88
CA SER A 372 24.94 -16.22 -33.68
C SER A 372 24.66 -16.74 -32.27
N ILE A 373 23.65 -16.13 -31.66
CA ILE A 373 22.94 -16.66 -30.51
C ILE A 373 21.92 -17.68 -31.03
N PRO A 374 22.05 -18.97 -30.67
CA PRO A 374 21.06 -19.98 -31.07
C PRO A 374 19.66 -19.57 -30.63
N ASN A 375 18.71 -19.51 -31.57
CA ASN A 375 17.32 -19.17 -31.28
C ASN A 375 16.34 -19.83 -32.27
N ARG A 376 15.07 -19.92 -31.92
CA ARG A 376 13.98 -20.50 -32.73
C ARG A 376 12.91 -19.46 -33.07
N LEU A 377 13.28 -18.19 -33.25
CA LEU A 377 12.33 -17.12 -33.58
C LEU A 377 11.72 -17.27 -34.98
N ARG A 378 12.41 -17.99 -35.88
CA ARG A 378 11.88 -18.39 -37.19
C ARG A 378 10.88 -19.55 -37.00
N PRO A 379 9.67 -19.46 -37.56
CA PRO A 379 8.69 -20.56 -37.50
C PRO A 379 9.27 -21.85 -38.07
N ILE A 380 9.06 -22.97 -37.37
CA ILE A 380 9.65 -24.25 -37.75
C ILE A 380 9.19 -24.70 -39.14
N GLU A 381 7.96 -24.38 -39.53
CA GLU A 381 7.40 -24.68 -40.84
C GLU A 381 8.12 -23.95 -41.97
N ALA A 382 8.61 -22.74 -41.70
CA ALA A 382 9.40 -21.98 -42.67
C ALA A 382 10.79 -22.61 -42.85
N VAL A 383 11.41 -23.05 -41.75
CA VAL A 383 12.71 -23.72 -41.76
C VAL A 383 12.64 -25.08 -42.46
N THR A 384 11.65 -25.90 -42.14
CA THR A 384 11.52 -27.24 -42.76
C THR A 384 11.21 -27.14 -44.26
N LYS A 385 10.43 -26.14 -44.68
CA LYS A 385 10.18 -25.84 -46.09
C LYS A 385 11.46 -25.40 -46.84
N GLU A 386 12.31 -24.60 -46.21
CA GLU A 386 13.62 -24.21 -46.77
C GLU A 386 14.55 -25.42 -46.92
N LEU A 387 14.53 -26.33 -45.94
CA LEU A 387 15.41 -27.49 -45.89
C LEU A 387 14.92 -28.69 -46.72
N ASP A 388 13.67 -28.65 -47.22
CA ASP A 388 12.94 -29.76 -47.84
C ASP A 388 12.85 -31.00 -46.93
N LEU A 389 12.41 -30.78 -45.68
CA LEU A 389 12.28 -31.80 -44.64
C LEU A 389 10.90 -31.76 -43.98
N THR A 390 10.54 -32.83 -43.32
CA THR A 390 9.45 -32.85 -42.35
C THR A 390 9.91 -32.27 -41.00
N ILE A 391 8.95 -31.85 -40.16
CA ILE A 391 9.22 -31.39 -38.80
C ILE A 391 9.87 -32.51 -37.96
N ASP A 392 9.41 -33.75 -38.12
CA ASP A 392 9.93 -34.90 -37.39
C ASP A 392 11.39 -35.21 -37.75
N GLU A 393 11.76 -35.18 -39.03
CA GLU A 393 13.16 -35.36 -39.46
C GLU A 393 14.10 -34.27 -38.92
N LEU A 394 13.62 -33.02 -38.86
CA LEU A 394 14.39 -31.93 -38.27
C LEU A 394 14.53 -32.14 -36.76
N HIS A 395 13.45 -32.48 -36.05
CA HIS A 395 13.49 -32.78 -34.61
C HIS A 395 14.43 -33.95 -34.28
N GLU A 396 14.39 -35.05 -35.04
CA GLU A 396 15.31 -36.18 -34.88
C GLU A 396 16.76 -35.76 -35.06
N THR A 397 17.03 -34.90 -36.05
CA THR A 397 18.36 -34.32 -36.26
C THR A 397 18.81 -33.53 -35.03
N ILE A 398 17.99 -32.57 -34.56
CA ILE A 398 18.33 -31.71 -33.42
C ILE A 398 18.56 -32.53 -32.14
N GLN A 399 17.68 -33.51 -31.84
CA GLN A 399 17.81 -34.37 -30.66
C GLN A 399 19.13 -35.15 -30.66
N ARG A 400 19.59 -35.60 -31.83
CA ARG A 400 20.85 -36.35 -31.97
C ARG A 400 22.08 -35.46 -31.84
N VAL A 401 22.07 -34.26 -32.41
CA VAL A 401 23.28 -33.41 -32.51
C VAL A 401 23.46 -32.44 -31.34
N ARG A 402 22.38 -32.00 -30.68
CA ARG A 402 22.45 -31.07 -29.55
C ARG A 402 23.40 -31.53 -28.43
N PRO A 403 23.41 -32.82 -28.00
CA PRO A 403 24.35 -33.29 -26.98
C PRO A 403 25.83 -33.21 -27.42
N LEU A 404 26.11 -33.33 -28.72
CA LEU A 404 27.48 -33.19 -29.25
C LEU A 404 27.97 -31.75 -29.13
N LEU A 405 27.13 -30.78 -29.50
CA LEU A 405 27.46 -29.36 -29.33
C LEU A 405 27.60 -28.97 -27.87
N TYR A 406 26.76 -29.52 -26.98
CA TYR A 406 26.90 -29.29 -25.55
C TYR A 406 28.26 -29.79 -25.03
N ARG A 407 28.68 -31.00 -25.40
CA ARG A 407 30.01 -31.53 -25.04
C ARG A 407 31.16 -30.68 -25.58
N ALA A 408 31.03 -30.16 -26.81
CA ALA A 408 32.01 -29.25 -27.37
C ALA A 408 32.05 -27.92 -26.59
N ARG A 409 30.89 -27.38 -26.21
CA ARG A 409 30.80 -26.16 -25.38
C ARG A 409 31.48 -26.34 -24.02
N GLN A 410 31.36 -27.52 -23.41
CA GLN A 410 32.01 -27.83 -22.13
C GLN A 410 33.55 -27.80 -22.19
N GLN A 411 34.16 -27.81 -23.38
CA GLN A 411 35.61 -27.63 -23.53
C GLN A 411 36.04 -26.15 -23.60
N ARG A 412 35.08 -25.23 -23.72
CA ARG A 412 35.33 -23.78 -23.63
C ARG A 412 35.51 -23.37 -22.16
N VAL A 413 36.14 -22.22 -21.91
CA VAL A 413 36.23 -21.65 -20.56
C VAL A 413 34.81 -21.25 -20.12
N PRO A 414 34.25 -21.83 -19.04
CA PRO A 414 32.92 -21.48 -18.58
C PRO A 414 32.93 -20.08 -17.92
N PRO A 415 31.78 -19.37 -17.91
CA PRO A 415 31.62 -18.21 -17.05
C PRO A 415 31.81 -18.57 -15.58
N ALA A 416 32.15 -17.58 -14.75
CA ALA A 416 32.36 -17.80 -13.32
C ALA A 416 31.05 -18.25 -12.64
N LEU A 417 31.16 -19.23 -11.75
CA LEU A 417 30.05 -19.72 -10.94
C LEU A 417 30.06 -18.99 -9.60
N ASP A 418 28.95 -18.33 -9.25
CA ASP A 418 28.71 -17.88 -7.89
C ASP A 418 28.15 -19.07 -7.10
N ASP A 419 29.05 -19.75 -6.39
CA ASP A 419 28.80 -20.99 -5.64
C ASP A 419 28.23 -20.73 -4.23
N LYS A 420 27.73 -19.51 -3.96
CA LYS A 420 26.97 -19.23 -2.73
C LYS A 420 25.62 -19.97 -2.77
N ILE A 421 25.20 -20.50 -1.62
CA ILE A 421 23.86 -21.03 -1.41
C ILE A 421 23.08 -20.02 -0.59
N ILE A 422 21.99 -19.49 -1.14
CA ILE A 422 21.11 -18.50 -0.48
C ILE A 422 19.78 -19.17 -0.11
N THR A 423 19.37 -19.05 1.16
CA THR A 423 18.18 -19.71 1.71
C THR A 423 16.92 -19.34 0.94
N ALA A 424 16.65 -18.05 0.72
CA ALA A 424 15.48 -17.58 -0.03
C ALA A 424 15.39 -18.18 -1.45
N TRP A 425 16.49 -18.14 -2.21
CA TRP A 425 16.49 -18.59 -3.62
C TRP A 425 16.39 -20.11 -3.72
N ASN A 426 16.98 -20.84 -2.78
CA ASN A 426 16.79 -22.27 -2.66
C ASN A 426 15.35 -22.63 -2.29
N GLY A 427 14.68 -21.85 -1.43
CA GLY A 427 13.24 -21.99 -1.16
C GLY A 427 12.40 -21.91 -2.43
N MET A 428 12.71 -20.97 -3.33
CA MET A 428 12.05 -20.88 -4.64
C MET A 428 12.33 -22.10 -5.52
N MET A 429 13.58 -22.57 -5.58
CA MET A 429 13.92 -23.73 -6.40
C MET A 429 13.34 -25.04 -5.84
N ILE A 430 13.30 -25.21 -4.52
CA ILE A 430 12.60 -26.32 -3.85
C ILE A 430 11.12 -26.33 -4.26
N SER A 431 10.47 -25.17 -4.22
CA SER A 431 9.09 -25.00 -4.70
C SER A 431 8.93 -25.42 -6.17
N ALA A 432 9.80 -24.93 -7.06
CA ALA A 432 9.75 -25.25 -8.48
C ALA A 432 9.94 -26.75 -8.77
N MET A 433 10.93 -27.38 -8.11
CA MET A 433 11.21 -28.81 -8.21
C MET A 433 10.08 -29.68 -7.66
N ALA A 434 9.50 -29.29 -6.52
CA ALA A 434 8.37 -29.98 -5.90
C ALA A 434 7.11 -29.90 -6.80
N GLU A 435 6.80 -28.72 -7.32
CA GLU A 435 5.68 -28.51 -8.24
C GLU A 435 5.87 -29.26 -9.57
N ALA A 436 7.08 -29.24 -10.14
CA ALA A 436 7.38 -29.99 -11.35
C ALA A 436 7.31 -31.50 -11.12
N SER A 437 7.82 -32.02 -9.99
CA SER A 437 7.66 -33.44 -9.65
C SER A 437 6.18 -33.81 -9.52
N ARG A 438 5.41 -32.98 -8.79
CA ARG A 438 3.98 -33.18 -8.59
C ARG A 438 3.26 -33.18 -9.93
N ALA A 439 3.40 -32.16 -10.76
CA ALA A 439 2.64 -32.01 -11.99
C ALA A 439 3.13 -32.91 -13.14
N LEU A 440 4.44 -33.13 -13.29
CA LEU A 440 5.02 -33.86 -14.42
C LEU A 440 5.34 -35.34 -14.12
N GLY A 441 5.30 -35.73 -12.84
CA GLY A 441 5.57 -37.10 -12.40
C GLY A 441 7.03 -37.54 -12.56
N ILE A 442 7.99 -36.62 -12.45
CA ILE A 442 9.42 -36.89 -12.65
C ILE A 442 10.14 -36.99 -11.28
N PRO A 443 10.55 -38.19 -10.83
CA PRO A 443 11.05 -38.40 -9.46
C PRO A 443 12.33 -37.64 -9.10
N ARG A 444 13.25 -37.44 -10.05
CA ARG A 444 14.54 -36.76 -9.79
C ARG A 444 14.39 -35.34 -9.29
N TYR A 445 13.29 -34.65 -9.62
CA TYR A 445 13.03 -33.30 -9.10
C TYR A 445 12.59 -33.33 -7.64
N LEU A 446 11.80 -34.32 -7.23
CA LEU A 446 11.49 -34.52 -5.81
C LEU A 446 12.76 -34.83 -5.01
N ASP A 447 13.65 -35.67 -5.53
CA ASP A 447 14.91 -35.98 -4.86
C ASP A 447 15.81 -34.75 -4.71
N GLY A 448 15.89 -33.90 -5.74
CA GLY A 448 16.61 -32.62 -5.67
C GLY A 448 16.01 -31.68 -4.62
N ALA A 449 14.69 -31.50 -4.62
CA ALA A 449 13.98 -30.66 -3.64
C ALA A 449 14.20 -31.14 -2.20
N ARG A 450 14.13 -32.45 -1.95
CA ARG A 450 14.35 -33.05 -0.63
C ARG A 450 15.77 -32.82 -0.13
N LYS A 451 16.78 -33.09 -0.97
CA LYS A 451 18.19 -32.88 -0.60
C LYS A 451 18.47 -31.42 -0.24
N ALA A 452 17.97 -30.48 -1.04
CA ALA A 452 18.12 -29.06 -0.77
C ALA A 452 17.41 -28.63 0.53
N ALA A 453 16.18 -29.08 0.75
CA ALA A 453 15.42 -28.78 1.96
C ALA A 453 16.10 -29.34 3.22
N ASP A 454 16.53 -30.61 3.18
CA ASP A 454 17.22 -31.27 4.28
C ASP A 454 18.56 -30.58 4.57
N PHE A 455 19.32 -30.20 3.52
CA PHE A 455 20.54 -29.42 3.66
C PHE A 455 20.29 -28.09 4.39
N LEU A 456 19.30 -27.29 3.96
CA LEU A 456 19.02 -25.99 4.59
C LEU A 456 18.54 -26.12 6.03
N LEU A 457 17.66 -27.08 6.32
CA LEU A 457 17.14 -27.29 7.68
C LEU A 457 18.22 -27.71 8.68
N VAL A 458 19.35 -28.25 8.19
CA VAL A 458 20.50 -28.64 9.00
C VAL A 458 21.58 -27.56 9.02
N ALA A 459 22.04 -27.11 7.85
CA ALA A 459 23.22 -26.25 7.70
C ALA A 459 22.91 -24.75 7.85
N HIS A 460 21.69 -24.33 7.50
CA HIS A 460 21.26 -22.92 7.56
C HIS A 460 20.36 -22.63 8.75
N ARG A 461 20.30 -23.54 9.74
CA ARG A 461 19.53 -23.33 10.96
C ARG A 461 20.45 -23.35 12.18
N THR A 462 20.39 -22.30 12.97
CA THR A 462 21.10 -22.19 14.25
C THR A 462 20.51 -23.14 15.31
N ALA A 463 21.24 -23.37 16.40
CA ALA A 463 20.76 -24.19 17.52
C ALA A 463 19.48 -23.62 18.16
N GLU A 464 19.33 -22.29 18.15
CA GLU A 464 18.16 -21.56 18.65
C GLU A 464 17.01 -21.53 17.63
N GLY A 465 17.19 -22.12 16.44
CA GLY A 465 16.16 -22.27 15.42
C GLY A 465 16.04 -21.11 14.42
N ARG A 466 16.87 -20.06 14.54
CA ARG A 466 16.96 -18.95 13.56
C ARG A 466 17.61 -19.43 12.27
N LEU A 467 17.15 -18.90 11.13
CA LEU A 467 17.75 -19.14 9.82
C LEU A 467 18.98 -18.25 9.60
N LEU A 468 19.95 -18.82 8.91
CA LEU A 468 21.07 -18.11 8.31
C LEU A 468 20.78 -17.90 6.82
N ARG A 469 21.27 -16.79 6.28
CA ARG A 469 20.97 -16.37 4.90
C ARG A 469 21.77 -17.14 3.87
N THR A 470 23.08 -17.21 4.07
CA THR A 470 24.02 -17.63 3.02
C THR A 470 25.04 -18.62 3.56
N SER A 471 25.44 -19.57 2.73
CA SER A 471 26.62 -20.39 2.98
C SER A 471 27.48 -20.55 1.75
N ARG A 472 28.76 -20.77 2.00
CA ARG A 472 29.76 -21.09 0.97
C ARG A 472 30.88 -21.90 1.59
N HIS A 473 31.36 -22.94 0.90
CA HIS A 473 32.43 -23.83 1.39
C HIS A 473 32.18 -24.36 2.82
N GLY A 474 30.93 -24.73 3.12
CA GLY A 474 30.50 -25.29 4.41
C GLY A 474 30.36 -24.27 5.55
N ARG A 475 30.53 -22.97 5.30
CA ARG A 475 30.37 -21.91 6.30
C ARG A 475 29.07 -21.14 6.07
N ALA A 476 28.05 -21.43 6.86
CA ALA A 476 26.83 -20.63 6.92
C ALA A 476 27.00 -19.42 7.84
N HIS A 477 26.49 -18.26 7.44
CA HIS A 477 26.60 -17.00 8.17
C HIS A 477 25.53 -15.99 7.74
N LEU A 478 25.50 -14.85 8.45
CA LEU A 478 24.49 -13.79 8.39
C LEU A 478 23.10 -14.25 8.83
N ASP A 479 22.46 -13.44 9.67
CA ASP A 479 21.09 -13.70 10.10
C ASP A 479 20.15 -13.58 8.88
N GLY A 480 19.20 -14.52 8.77
CA GLY A 480 18.20 -14.52 7.71
C GLY A 480 17.25 -13.33 7.83
N VAL A 481 16.85 -12.79 6.68
CA VAL A 481 15.82 -11.75 6.56
C VAL A 481 14.47 -12.37 6.17
N LEU A 482 13.39 -11.58 6.15
CA LEU A 482 12.02 -12.07 5.93
C LEU A 482 11.89 -13.01 4.72
N GLU A 483 12.54 -12.69 3.60
CA GLU A 483 12.50 -13.52 2.40
C GLU A 483 13.05 -14.94 2.63
N ASP A 484 14.09 -15.10 3.44
CA ASP A 484 14.68 -16.42 3.73
C ASP A 484 13.67 -17.33 4.45
N TYR A 485 12.92 -16.77 5.40
CA TYR A 485 11.86 -17.50 6.11
C TYR A 485 10.66 -17.75 5.20
N ALA A 486 10.21 -16.72 4.47
CA ALA A 486 9.01 -16.76 3.65
C ALA A 486 9.13 -17.76 2.49
N TYR A 487 10.21 -17.69 1.71
CA TYR A 487 10.41 -18.58 0.56
C TYR A 487 10.72 -20.00 0.98
N LEU A 488 11.49 -20.22 2.05
CA LEU A 488 11.72 -21.57 2.55
C LEU A 488 10.42 -22.18 3.08
N ALA A 489 9.60 -21.43 3.83
CA ALA A 489 8.29 -21.91 4.28
C ALA A 489 7.39 -22.28 3.10
N GLU A 490 7.29 -21.44 2.06
CA GLU A 490 6.50 -21.77 0.86
C GLU A 490 7.03 -23.00 0.12
N GLY A 491 8.35 -23.12 -0.05
CA GLY A 491 8.98 -24.28 -0.67
C GLY A 491 8.77 -25.58 0.12
N LEU A 492 8.80 -25.52 1.45
CA LEU A 492 8.53 -26.67 2.33
C LEU A 492 7.06 -27.11 2.29
N ILE A 493 6.11 -26.17 2.16
CA ILE A 493 4.70 -26.51 1.95
C ILE A 493 4.52 -27.22 0.60
N ASP A 494 5.11 -26.68 -0.48
CA ASP A 494 5.05 -27.31 -1.81
C ASP A 494 5.71 -28.70 -1.82
N LEU A 495 6.84 -28.86 -1.11
CA LEU A 495 7.51 -30.14 -0.94
C LEU A 495 6.65 -31.14 -0.16
N TYR A 496 6.01 -30.71 0.93
CA TYR A 496 5.05 -31.53 1.66
C TYR A 496 3.89 -31.98 0.76
N GLU A 497 3.28 -31.06 0.00
CA GLU A 497 2.19 -31.40 -0.91
C GLU A 497 2.62 -32.37 -2.02
N ALA A 498 3.90 -32.37 -2.40
CA ALA A 498 4.44 -33.29 -3.40
C ALA A 498 4.77 -34.69 -2.86
N CYS A 499 5.16 -34.83 -1.58
CA CYS A 499 5.65 -36.10 -1.03
C CYS A 499 4.93 -36.65 0.21
N GLY A 500 4.10 -35.85 0.87
CA GLY A 500 3.33 -36.23 2.07
C GLY A 500 4.16 -36.37 3.36
N GLN A 501 5.43 -35.96 3.40
CA GLN A 501 6.27 -36.07 4.59
C GLN A 501 6.02 -34.92 5.58
N GLU A 502 5.34 -35.21 6.69
CA GLU A 502 4.87 -34.21 7.69
C GLU A 502 5.98 -33.33 8.29
N GLN A 503 7.24 -33.79 8.30
CA GLN A 503 8.38 -33.02 8.80
C GLN A 503 8.54 -31.67 8.10
N TYR A 504 8.27 -31.61 6.79
CA TYR A 504 8.41 -30.38 6.01
C TYR A 504 7.29 -29.39 6.31
N LEU A 505 6.05 -29.85 6.46
CA LEU A 505 4.93 -28.99 6.86
C LEU A 505 5.09 -28.49 8.30
N THR A 506 5.65 -29.32 9.19
CA THR A 506 5.97 -28.92 10.57
C THR A 506 7.05 -27.84 10.60
N ALA A 507 8.12 -28.01 9.82
CA ALA A 507 9.16 -27.00 9.67
C ALA A 507 8.61 -25.69 9.09
N ALA A 508 7.75 -25.76 8.07
CA ALA A 508 7.09 -24.60 7.49
C ALA A 508 6.23 -23.84 8.52
N LEU A 509 5.50 -24.57 9.39
CA LEU A 509 4.73 -23.95 10.48
C LEU A 509 5.63 -23.19 11.45
N GLN A 510 6.75 -23.78 11.88
CA GLN A 510 7.73 -23.13 12.78
C GLN A 510 8.30 -21.85 12.16
N LEU A 511 8.58 -21.86 10.86
CA LEU A 511 9.01 -20.66 10.14
C LEU A 511 7.89 -19.61 10.06
N GLY A 512 6.64 -20.02 9.81
CA GLY A 512 5.46 -19.14 9.82
C GLY A 512 5.23 -18.47 11.17
N GLU A 513 5.38 -19.21 12.27
CA GLU A 513 5.31 -18.67 13.63
C GLU A 513 6.46 -17.69 13.91
N THR A 514 7.65 -17.95 13.39
CA THR A 514 8.80 -17.02 13.48
C THR A 514 8.55 -15.74 12.68
N ILE A 515 7.94 -15.83 11.50
CA ILE A 515 7.52 -14.68 10.68
C ILE A 515 6.59 -13.77 11.49
N MET A 516 5.55 -14.34 12.10
CA MET A 516 4.63 -13.58 12.95
C MET A 516 5.31 -12.99 14.19
N GLY A 517 6.14 -13.79 14.86
CA GLY A 517 6.79 -13.39 16.11
C GLY A 517 7.84 -12.31 15.95
N SER A 518 8.62 -12.35 14.86
CA SER A 518 9.85 -11.53 14.73
C SER A 518 9.77 -10.44 13.66
N PHE A 519 8.87 -10.57 12.67
CA PHE A 519 8.83 -9.67 11.53
C PHE A 519 7.52 -8.86 11.43
N GLN A 520 6.43 -9.31 12.06
CA GLN A 520 5.13 -8.66 11.91
C GLN A 520 5.10 -7.24 12.49
N ASP A 521 4.52 -6.31 11.73
CA ASP A 521 4.11 -5.00 12.24
C ASP A 521 2.70 -5.13 12.84
N LYS A 522 2.62 -5.05 14.17
CA LYS A 522 1.35 -5.22 14.91
C LYS A 522 0.40 -4.04 14.74
N ASP A 523 0.92 -2.85 14.42
CA ASP A 523 0.12 -1.63 14.34
C ASP A 523 -0.51 -1.45 12.96
N GLN A 524 0.27 -1.72 11.89
CA GLN A 524 -0.14 -1.46 10.50
C GLN A 524 -0.33 -2.75 9.67
N GLY A 525 -0.11 -3.93 10.25
CA GLY A 525 -0.05 -5.19 9.50
C GLY A 525 1.15 -5.26 8.56
N GLY A 526 1.32 -6.39 7.87
CA GLY A 526 2.51 -6.65 7.05
C GLY A 526 3.75 -6.94 7.90
N PHE A 527 4.91 -6.98 7.25
CA PHE A 527 6.14 -7.51 7.82
C PHE A 527 7.34 -6.60 7.47
N TYR A 528 8.24 -6.43 8.44
CA TYR A 528 9.54 -5.80 8.25
C TYR A 528 10.50 -6.75 7.53
N THR A 529 11.45 -6.21 6.78
CA THR A 529 12.48 -7.01 6.09
C THR A 529 13.40 -7.71 7.09
N THR A 530 13.78 -7.04 8.18
CA THR A 530 14.66 -7.60 9.23
C THR A 530 13.88 -8.00 10.49
N ALA A 531 14.36 -9.00 11.22
CA ALA A 531 13.76 -9.46 12.48
C ALA A 531 13.90 -8.43 13.61
N GLU A 532 13.06 -8.52 14.63
CA GLU A 532 13.25 -7.80 15.89
C GLU A 532 14.58 -8.23 16.54
N GLY A 533 15.40 -7.26 16.95
CA GLY A 533 16.74 -7.52 17.49
C GLY A 533 17.83 -7.79 16.45
N HIS A 534 17.55 -7.64 15.15
CA HIS A 534 18.57 -7.62 14.10
C HIS A 534 19.53 -6.41 14.25
N GLU A 535 20.67 -6.41 13.54
CA GLU A 535 21.60 -5.28 13.48
C GLU A 535 20.84 -3.94 13.28
N PRO A 536 21.04 -2.94 14.16
CA PRO A 536 20.33 -1.68 14.08
C PRO A 536 20.85 -0.83 12.91
N LEU A 537 19.99 -0.64 11.90
CA LEU A 537 20.20 0.28 10.77
C LEU A 537 19.41 1.58 10.99
N ILE A 538 19.60 2.56 10.08
CA ILE A 538 18.89 3.85 10.15
C ILE A 538 17.36 3.69 10.16
N MET A 539 16.85 2.58 9.61
CA MET A 539 15.46 2.17 9.68
C MET A 539 15.30 0.66 9.37
N ARG A 540 14.13 0.08 9.72
CA ARG A 540 13.73 -1.25 9.27
C ARG A 540 12.82 -1.11 8.04
N PRO A 541 13.25 -1.55 6.85
CA PRO A 541 12.46 -1.38 5.65
C PRO A 541 11.33 -2.41 5.56
N ARG A 542 10.44 -2.20 4.58
CA ARG A 542 9.17 -2.91 4.40
C ARG A 542 8.82 -3.00 2.91
N GLU A 543 9.35 -4.00 2.23
CA GLU A 543 9.08 -4.21 0.81
C GLU A 543 7.64 -4.70 0.57
N GLY A 544 6.86 -3.95 -0.21
CA GLY A 544 5.49 -4.33 -0.58
C GLY A 544 5.36 -4.90 -2.00
N ALA A 545 5.82 -4.12 -2.99
CA ALA A 545 5.67 -4.44 -4.40
C ALA A 545 6.64 -5.54 -4.84
N ASP A 546 6.21 -6.37 -5.79
CA ASP A 546 7.04 -7.38 -6.44
C ASP A 546 8.10 -6.71 -7.33
N GLY A 547 9.35 -7.19 -7.24
CA GLY A 547 10.45 -6.81 -8.10
C GLY A 547 10.74 -7.89 -9.15
N ALA A 548 12.03 -8.19 -9.35
CA ALA A 548 12.45 -9.37 -10.13
C ALA A 548 11.97 -10.68 -9.48
N THR A 549 11.89 -10.68 -8.15
CA THR A 549 11.26 -11.73 -7.33
C THR A 549 9.99 -11.16 -6.69
N PRO A 550 9.01 -12.01 -6.34
CA PRO A 550 7.93 -11.59 -5.45
C PRO A 550 8.45 -10.93 -4.17
N SER A 551 7.70 -9.99 -3.57
CA SER A 551 8.18 -9.36 -2.34
C SER A 551 8.18 -10.36 -1.17
N GLY A 552 9.13 -10.22 -0.23
CA GLY A 552 9.16 -11.06 0.97
C GLY A 552 7.84 -11.01 1.76
N ASN A 553 7.18 -9.85 1.78
CA ASN A 553 5.84 -9.67 2.37
C ASN A 553 4.78 -10.53 1.67
N SER A 554 4.71 -10.49 0.34
CA SER A 554 3.69 -11.21 -0.42
C SER A 554 3.82 -12.74 -0.28
N VAL A 555 5.06 -13.23 -0.16
CA VAL A 555 5.36 -14.66 0.02
C VAL A 555 5.09 -15.09 1.47
N ALA A 556 5.41 -14.25 2.45
CA ALA A 556 5.06 -14.50 3.85
C ALA A 556 3.54 -14.63 4.01
N VAL A 557 2.79 -13.69 3.41
CA VAL A 557 1.32 -13.72 3.37
C VAL A 557 0.80 -14.99 2.69
N SER A 558 1.42 -15.41 1.58
CA SER A 558 1.09 -16.67 0.89
C SER A 558 1.30 -17.91 1.77
N ALA A 559 2.47 -18.02 2.41
CA ALA A 559 2.80 -19.13 3.30
C ALA A 559 1.85 -19.19 4.51
N LEU A 560 1.60 -18.05 5.17
CA LEU A 560 0.69 -17.96 6.32
C LEU A 560 -0.76 -18.30 5.92
N ALA A 561 -1.23 -17.81 4.77
CA ALA A 561 -2.55 -18.15 4.25
C ALA A 561 -2.68 -19.67 4.04
N ARG A 562 -1.71 -20.32 3.39
CA ARG A 562 -1.74 -21.77 3.15
C ARG A 562 -1.64 -22.58 4.44
N LEU A 563 -0.75 -22.21 5.35
CA LEU A 563 -0.63 -22.86 6.66
C LEU A 563 -1.92 -22.72 7.47
N SER A 564 -2.63 -21.59 7.37
CA SER A 564 -3.93 -21.41 8.01
C SER A 564 -4.96 -22.45 7.58
N PHE A 565 -4.93 -22.87 6.30
CA PHE A 565 -5.83 -23.90 5.78
C PHE A 565 -5.34 -25.32 6.09
N HIS A 566 -4.03 -25.58 6.11
CA HIS A 566 -3.50 -26.87 6.53
C HIS A 566 -3.84 -27.20 8.00
N TYR A 567 -3.71 -26.21 8.89
CA TYR A 567 -3.82 -26.38 10.34
C TYR A 567 -5.12 -25.84 10.95
N ASP A 568 -6.02 -25.26 10.16
CA ASP A 568 -7.23 -24.57 10.64
C ASP A 568 -6.94 -23.49 11.71
N ARG A 569 -5.89 -22.70 11.45
CA ARG A 569 -5.34 -21.69 12.38
C ARG A 569 -5.78 -20.28 11.98
N GLN A 570 -6.72 -19.71 12.72
CA GLN A 570 -7.31 -18.40 12.42
C GLN A 570 -6.33 -17.22 12.57
N ASP A 571 -5.42 -17.28 13.52
CA ASP A 571 -4.37 -16.27 13.74
C ASP A 571 -3.41 -16.15 12.53
N LEU A 572 -3.04 -17.27 11.90
CA LEU A 572 -2.26 -17.26 10.65
C LEU A 572 -3.05 -16.60 9.50
N ARG A 573 -4.36 -16.87 9.43
CA ARG A 573 -5.24 -16.26 8.42
C ARG A 573 -5.36 -14.75 8.62
N GLU A 574 -5.50 -14.30 9.85
CA GLU A 574 -5.58 -12.87 10.20
C GLU A 574 -4.27 -12.14 9.88
N ALA A 575 -3.12 -12.75 10.18
CA ALA A 575 -1.82 -12.20 9.79
C ALA A 575 -1.67 -12.07 8.26
N ALA A 576 -2.12 -13.07 7.50
CA ALA A 576 -2.12 -13.02 6.04
C ALA A 576 -3.04 -11.89 5.50
N VAL A 577 -4.26 -11.78 6.02
CA VAL A 577 -5.18 -10.69 5.64
C VAL A 577 -4.62 -9.31 6.03
N GLY A 578 -4.04 -9.19 7.22
CA GLY A 578 -3.37 -7.97 7.68
C GLY A 578 -2.22 -7.55 6.75
N GLY A 579 -1.43 -8.52 6.26
CA GLY A 579 -0.36 -8.27 5.31
C GLY A 579 -0.84 -7.77 3.94
N ILE A 580 -1.95 -8.30 3.41
CA ILE A 580 -2.57 -7.72 2.20
C ILE A 580 -3.08 -6.30 2.46
N ARG A 581 -3.80 -6.10 3.56
CA ARG A 581 -4.44 -4.83 3.87
C ARG A 581 -3.42 -3.71 4.04
N ALA A 582 -2.27 -4.00 4.65
CA ALA A 582 -1.16 -3.05 4.81
C ALA A 582 -0.87 -2.31 3.49
N TYR A 583 -0.81 -3.03 2.37
CA TYR A 583 -0.52 -2.46 1.06
C TYR A 583 -1.77 -2.17 0.20
N GLY A 584 -2.98 -2.22 0.77
CA GLY A 584 -4.22 -2.14 0.02
C GLY A 584 -4.37 -0.85 -0.81
N ARG A 585 -3.85 0.28 -0.32
CA ARG A 585 -3.83 1.55 -1.06
C ARG A 585 -2.91 1.48 -2.28
N GLN A 586 -1.73 0.87 -2.13
CA GLN A 586 -0.76 0.68 -3.21
C GLN A 586 -1.26 -0.34 -4.23
N ILE A 587 -1.88 -1.44 -3.76
CA ILE A 587 -2.52 -2.45 -4.62
C ILE A 587 -3.61 -1.81 -5.48
N ALA A 588 -4.46 -0.94 -4.92
CA ALA A 588 -5.48 -0.25 -5.69
C ALA A 588 -4.90 0.72 -6.75
N ARG A 589 -3.71 1.29 -6.49
CA ARG A 589 -3.07 2.26 -7.40
C ARG A 589 -2.22 1.59 -8.47
N TYR A 590 -1.52 0.51 -8.13
CA TYR A 590 -0.52 -0.18 -8.95
C TYR A 590 -0.69 -1.71 -8.88
N PRO A 591 -1.88 -2.28 -9.17
CA PRO A 591 -2.18 -3.69 -8.96
C PRO A 591 -1.22 -4.65 -9.67
N ARG A 592 -0.70 -4.28 -10.86
CA ARG A 592 0.31 -5.06 -11.58
C ARG A 592 1.58 -5.32 -10.76
N ALA A 593 1.99 -4.36 -9.92
CA ALA A 593 3.19 -4.45 -9.10
C ALA A 593 3.01 -5.32 -7.85
N PHE A 594 1.82 -5.90 -7.63
CA PHE A 594 1.48 -6.72 -6.47
C PHE A 594 0.91 -8.08 -6.90
N ALA A 595 1.44 -8.65 -7.98
CA ALA A 595 0.89 -9.84 -8.61
C ALA A 595 0.83 -11.05 -7.66
N LYS A 596 1.87 -11.27 -6.85
CA LYS A 596 1.88 -12.34 -5.84
C LYS A 596 0.86 -12.09 -4.73
N SER A 597 0.76 -10.86 -4.24
CA SER A 597 -0.25 -10.49 -3.22
C SER A 597 -1.67 -10.73 -3.76
N LEU A 598 -1.94 -10.33 -5.00
CA LEU A 598 -3.22 -10.56 -5.66
C LEU A 598 -3.52 -12.06 -5.88
N ALA A 599 -2.51 -12.89 -6.15
CA ALA A 599 -2.71 -14.34 -6.17
C ALA A 599 -3.16 -14.89 -4.80
N VAL A 600 -2.70 -14.29 -3.69
CA VAL A 600 -3.20 -14.64 -2.35
C VAL A 600 -4.58 -14.05 -2.08
N VAL A 601 -4.90 -12.87 -2.62
CA VAL A 601 -6.28 -12.33 -2.59
C VAL A 601 -7.25 -13.31 -3.24
N ASP A 602 -6.89 -13.86 -4.39
CA ASP A 602 -7.69 -14.88 -5.09
C ASP A 602 -7.88 -16.14 -4.22
N LEU A 603 -6.81 -16.63 -3.55
CA LEU A 603 -6.88 -17.75 -2.62
C LEU A 603 -7.79 -17.47 -1.41
N LEU A 604 -7.60 -16.35 -0.73
CA LEU A 604 -8.37 -16.00 0.47
C LEU A 604 -9.84 -15.70 0.16
N ALA A 605 -10.12 -15.21 -1.05
CA ALA A 605 -11.48 -14.92 -1.49
C ALA A 605 -12.28 -16.17 -1.89
N ASP A 606 -11.66 -17.17 -2.52
CA ASP A 606 -12.36 -18.39 -2.98
C ASP A 606 -12.21 -19.59 -2.01
N GLY A 607 -11.19 -19.55 -1.15
CA GLY A 607 -10.74 -20.70 -0.36
C GLY A 607 -10.06 -21.79 -1.22
N PRO A 608 -9.29 -22.70 -0.61
CA PRO A 608 -8.68 -23.81 -1.33
C PRO A 608 -9.68 -24.94 -1.61
N ILE A 609 -9.35 -25.75 -2.62
CA ILE A 609 -9.83 -27.12 -2.72
C ILE A 609 -8.90 -28.00 -1.88
N GLU A 610 -9.46 -28.70 -0.91
CA GLU A 610 -8.71 -29.56 -0.01
C GLU A 610 -8.73 -30.99 -0.53
N LEU A 611 -7.56 -31.60 -0.71
CA LEU A 611 -7.39 -32.95 -1.25
C LEU A 611 -6.73 -33.84 -0.20
N ALA A 612 -7.48 -34.81 0.31
CA ALA A 612 -6.96 -35.83 1.21
C ALA A 612 -6.79 -37.15 0.46
N PHE A 613 -5.55 -37.55 0.25
CA PHE A 613 -5.18 -38.85 -0.31
C PHE A 613 -4.98 -39.87 0.81
N VAL A 614 -5.69 -41.00 0.76
CA VAL A 614 -5.55 -42.07 1.74
C VAL A 614 -5.22 -43.38 1.01
N GLY A 615 -4.04 -43.94 1.27
CA GLY A 615 -3.53 -45.16 0.62
C GLY A 615 -2.05 -45.38 0.90
N ALA A 616 -1.58 -46.62 0.78
CA ALA A 616 -0.15 -46.91 0.91
C ALA A 616 0.64 -46.21 -0.21
N PRO A 617 1.87 -45.68 0.05
CA PRO A 617 2.64 -44.95 -0.95
C PRO A 617 2.92 -45.71 -2.26
N ASP A 618 2.95 -47.04 -2.19
CA ASP A 618 3.17 -47.97 -3.30
C ASP A 618 1.88 -48.53 -3.91
N ASP A 619 0.70 -48.10 -3.43
CA ASP A 619 -0.60 -48.52 -3.97
C ASP A 619 -0.82 -47.95 -5.39
N PRO A 620 -0.99 -48.80 -6.43
CA PRO A 620 -1.26 -48.35 -7.79
C PRO A 620 -2.54 -47.52 -7.93
N GLY A 621 -3.54 -47.78 -7.09
CA GLY A 621 -4.79 -47.01 -7.04
C GLY A 621 -4.56 -45.58 -6.54
N LEU A 622 -3.70 -45.41 -5.53
CA LEU A 622 -3.29 -44.08 -5.06
C LEU A 622 -2.53 -43.33 -6.16
N ALA A 623 -1.57 -43.98 -6.80
CA ALA A 623 -0.80 -43.38 -7.89
C ALA A 623 -1.70 -42.93 -9.07
N ALA A 624 -2.71 -43.72 -9.41
CA ALA A 624 -3.68 -43.39 -10.45
C ALA A 624 -4.56 -42.18 -10.08
N LEU A 625 -5.02 -42.10 -8.82
CA LEU A 625 -5.78 -40.94 -8.31
C LEU A 625 -4.92 -39.67 -8.32
N GLN A 626 -3.67 -39.76 -7.86
CA GLN A 626 -2.73 -38.65 -7.89
C GLN A 626 -2.50 -38.19 -9.33
N LEU A 627 -2.28 -39.11 -10.28
CA LEU A 627 -2.10 -38.78 -11.69
C LEU A 627 -3.27 -37.97 -12.25
N ALA A 628 -4.51 -38.38 -11.97
CA ALA A 628 -5.70 -37.67 -12.45
C ALA A 628 -5.81 -36.23 -11.88
N VAL A 629 -5.33 -35.98 -10.66
CA VAL A 629 -5.27 -34.62 -10.09
C VAL A 629 -4.21 -33.76 -10.77
N ARG A 630 -3.08 -34.35 -11.22
CA ARG A 630 -1.95 -33.63 -11.82
C ARG A 630 -2.33 -32.91 -13.12
N GLU A 631 -3.28 -33.47 -13.86
CA GLU A 631 -3.73 -32.91 -15.14
C GLU A 631 -4.55 -31.63 -14.99
N VAL A 632 -5.01 -31.29 -13.78
CA VAL A 632 -5.85 -30.11 -13.52
C VAL A 632 -5.04 -28.99 -12.88
N PHE A 633 -5.14 -27.78 -13.45
CA PHE A 633 -4.59 -26.58 -12.83
C PHE A 633 -5.42 -26.18 -11.60
N LEU A 634 -4.86 -26.44 -10.41
CA LEU A 634 -5.45 -26.11 -9.11
C LEU A 634 -4.53 -25.12 -8.38
N PRO A 635 -4.69 -23.81 -8.63
CA PRO A 635 -3.86 -22.77 -8.00
C PRO A 635 -4.17 -22.61 -6.51
N HIS A 636 -5.39 -22.95 -6.08
CA HIS A 636 -5.84 -22.89 -4.69
C HIS A 636 -6.10 -24.31 -4.20
N ARG A 637 -5.06 -24.94 -3.69
CA ARG A 637 -5.17 -26.31 -3.18
C ARG A 637 -4.45 -26.45 -1.84
N VAL A 638 -4.90 -27.44 -1.10
CA VAL A 638 -4.24 -27.97 0.09
C VAL A 638 -4.23 -29.47 -0.08
N ILE A 639 -3.06 -30.10 -0.02
CA ILE A 639 -2.92 -31.55 -0.17
C ILE A 639 -2.44 -32.16 1.14
N ALA A 640 -3.11 -33.21 1.61
CA ALA A 640 -2.63 -34.04 2.70
C ALA A 640 -2.68 -35.52 2.29
N SER A 641 -1.70 -36.30 2.74
CA SER A 641 -1.60 -37.73 2.40
C SER A 641 -1.42 -38.57 3.66
N SER A 642 -2.09 -39.74 3.73
CA SER A 642 -1.93 -40.72 4.80
C SER A 642 -1.90 -42.14 4.23
N ALA A 643 -1.14 -43.02 4.89
CA ALA A 643 -1.16 -44.45 4.57
C ALA A 643 -2.51 -45.13 4.87
N GLY A 644 -3.40 -44.47 5.64
CA GLY A 644 -4.71 -45.01 6.02
C GLY A 644 -4.66 -46.20 6.99
N THR A 645 -3.45 -46.63 7.37
CA THR A 645 -3.16 -47.74 8.29
C THR A 645 -2.13 -47.23 9.31
N GLY A 646 -2.32 -47.52 10.61
CA GLY A 646 -1.44 -47.05 11.68
C GLY A 646 -2.02 -45.95 12.56
N GLN A 647 -1.14 -45.13 13.18
CA GLN A 647 -1.57 -44.03 14.05
C GLN A 647 -2.31 -42.94 13.26
N PRO A 648 -3.39 -42.35 13.81
CA PRO A 648 -4.06 -41.22 13.19
C PRO A 648 -3.08 -40.05 12.99
N SER A 649 -3.05 -39.47 11.78
CA SER A 649 -2.29 -38.24 11.54
C SER A 649 -2.87 -37.10 12.37
N GLY A 650 -2.00 -36.22 12.89
CA GLY A 650 -2.39 -34.99 13.57
C GLY A 650 -2.92 -33.90 12.63
N HIS A 651 -2.84 -34.10 11.31
CA HIS A 651 -3.28 -33.11 10.33
C HIS A 651 -4.82 -33.01 10.28
N PRO A 652 -5.42 -31.82 10.51
CA PRO A 652 -6.88 -31.64 10.56
C PRO A 652 -7.62 -32.17 9.32
N LEU A 653 -7.08 -31.90 8.13
CA LEU A 653 -7.65 -32.41 6.88
C LEU A 653 -7.72 -33.95 6.78
N LEU A 654 -6.89 -34.71 7.51
CA LEU A 654 -6.91 -36.17 7.47
C LEU A 654 -7.84 -36.79 8.54
N ALA A 655 -8.36 -35.98 9.47
CA ALA A 655 -9.25 -36.45 10.52
C ALA A 655 -10.49 -37.14 9.95
N GLY A 656 -10.77 -38.34 10.45
CA GLY A 656 -11.94 -39.15 10.07
C GLY A 656 -11.90 -39.76 8.66
N LYS A 657 -10.76 -39.69 7.95
CA LYS A 657 -10.62 -40.23 6.58
C LYS A 657 -9.84 -41.55 6.60
N GLY A 658 -10.28 -42.50 5.76
CA GLY A 658 -9.75 -43.86 5.75
C GLY A 658 -9.79 -44.49 4.36
N LEU A 659 -9.38 -45.75 4.27
CA LEU A 659 -9.54 -46.52 3.03
C LEU A 659 -11.03 -46.76 2.76
N LEU A 660 -11.46 -46.67 1.50
CA LEU A 660 -12.84 -46.96 1.12
C LEU A 660 -12.94 -48.40 0.62
N ALA A 661 -13.66 -49.25 1.37
CA ALA A 661 -13.76 -50.69 1.08
C ALA A 661 -12.39 -51.37 0.86
N GLY A 662 -11.37 -50.94 1.62
CA GLY A 662 -10.01 -51.47 1.52
C GLY A 662 -9.17 -50.94 0.36
N LYS A 663 -9.67 -49.98 -0.43
CA LYS A 663 -8.95 -49.35 -1.55
C LYS A 663 -8.46 -47.94 -1.17
N ALA A 664 -7.39 -47.48 -1.83
CA ALA A 664 -6.99 -46.08 -1.78
C ALA A 664 -8.13 -45.17 -2.22
N ALA A 665 -8.26 -44.02 -1.55
CA ALA A 665 -9.34 -43.08 -1.73
C ALA A 665 -8.84 -41.62 -1.79
N LEU A 666 -9.51 -40.81 -2.61
CA LEU A 666 -9.35 -39.36 -2.66
C LEU A 666 -10.60 -38.71 -2.08
N TYR A 667 -10.41 -37.87 -1.07
CA TYR A 667 -11.44 -37.01 -0.50
C TYR A 667 -11.22 -35.59 -1.02
N ILE A 668 -12.24 -35.03 -1.68
CA ILE A 668 -12.25 -33.65 -2.17
C ILE A 668 -13.15 -32.84 -1.24
N CYS A 669 -12.57 -31.87 -0.54
CA CYS A 669 -13.25 -31.12 0.51
C CYS A 669 -13.16 -29.61 0.26
N ARG A 670 -14.09 -28.88 0.89
CA ARG A 670 -14.05 -27.43 1.06
C ARG A 670 -14.45 -27.13 2.49
N ASN A 671 -13.66 -26.32 3.19
CA ASN A 671 -13.89 -25.99 4.60
C ASN A 671 -14.08 -27.26 5.45
N PHE A 672 -13.20 -28.25 5.25
CA PHE A 672 -13.21 -29.56 5.91
C PHE A 672 -14.47 -30.42 5.67
N SER A 673 -15.38 -29.97 4.81
CA SER A 673 -16.57 -30.72 4.40
C SER A 673 -16.34 -31.35 3.04
N CYS A 674 -16.46 -32.68 2.95
CA CYS A 674 -16.06 -33.45 1.78
C CYS A 674 -17.24 -33.92 0.93
N GLN A 675 -17.00 -34.05 -0.38
CA GLN A 675 -17.86 -34.83 -1.27
C GLN A 675 -17.70 -36.34 -1.00
N GLN A 676 -18.46 -37.18 -1.71
CA GLN A 676 -18.25 -38.63 -1.64
C GLN A 676 -16.81 -38.98 -2.07
N PRO A 677 -16.10 -39.85 -1.34
CA PRO A 677 -14.73 -40.23 -1.65
C PRO A 677 -14.65 -41.03 -2.96
N LEU A 678 -13.60 -40.76 -3.74
CA LEU A 678 -13.37 -41.37 -5.05
C LEU A 678 -12.30 -42.46 -4.95
N THR A 679 -12.53 -43.58 -5.65
CA THR A 679 -11.54 -44.68 -5.79
C THR A 679 -11.17 -44.97 -7.24
N HIS A 680 -11.80 -44.27 -8.21
CA HIS A 680 -11.57 -44.43 -9.64
C HIS A 680 -11.08 -43.10 -10.27
N PRO A 681 -9.96 -43.09 -11.00
CA PRO A 681 -9.37 -41.86 -11.53
C PRO A 681 -10.24 -41.15 -12.58
N GLY A 682 -11.06 -41.90 -13.34
CA GLY A 682 -11.94 -41.32 -14.36
C GLY A 682 -13.02 -40.37 -13.82
N GLU A 683 -13.28 -40.39 -12.51
CA GLU A 683 -14.28 -39.54 -11.85
C GLU A 683 -13.66 -38.24 -11.29
N VAL A 684 -12.33 -38.18 -11.16
CA VAL A 684 -11.60 -37.12 -10.44
C VAL A 684 -11.75 -35.77 -11.13
N THR A 685 -11.51 -35.69 -12.43
CA THR A 685 -11.53 -34.40 -13.16
C THR A 685 -12.91 -33.75 -13.09
N ALA A 686 -13.98 -34.52 -13.27
CA ALA A 686 -15.35 -34.00 -13.16
C ALA A 686 -15.66 -33.51 -11.74
N ALA A 687 -15.25 -34.24 -10.71
CA ALA A 687 -15.43 -33.85 -9.32
C ALA A 687 -14.65 -32.57 -8.96
N LEU A 688 -13.40 -32.44 -9.42
CA LEU A 688 -12.59 -31.24 -9.25
C LEU A 688 -13.21 -30.03 -9.94
N LEU A 689 -13.65 -30.17 -11.19
CA LEU A 689 -14.31 -29.09 -11.93
C LEU A 689 -15.63 -28.67 -11.26
N SER A 690 -16.37 -29.62 -10.67
CA SER A 690 -17.57 -29.31 -9.90
C SER A 690 -17.23 -28.58 -8.59
N ALA A 691 -16.20 -29.03 -7.86
CA ALA A 691 -15.74 -28.39 -6.63
C ALA A 691 -15.13 -27.00 -6.88
N ALA A 692 -14.61 -26.77 -8.09
CA ALA A 692 -13.99 -25.51 -8.51
C ALA A 692 -15.00 -24.42 -8.92
N ARG A 693 -16.28 -24.75 -9.14
CA ARG A 693 -17.33 -23.77 -9.48
C ARG A 693 -17.79 -23.04 -8.22
N ARG A 694 -17.80 -21.69 -8.28
CA ARG A 694 -18.41 -20.84 -7.24
C ARG A 694 -19.89 -21.18 -7.08
N THR A 695 -20.34 -21.29 -5.84
CA THR A 695 -21.71 -21.70 -5.49
C THR A 695 -22.79 -20.65 -5.80
N ASP A 696 -22.44 -19.39 -6.10
CA ASP A 696 -23.42 -18.42 -6.63
C ASP A 696 -22.74 -17.20 -7.32
N PRO A 697 -22.95 -16.95 -8.63
CA PRO A 697 -22.45 -15.75 -9.33
C PRO A 697 -23.04 -14.42 -8.82
N ALA A 698 -24.16 -14.47 -8.09
CA ALA A 698 -24.84 -13.28 -7.56
C ALA A 698 -24.25 -12.75 -6.25
N THR A 699 -23.33 -13.49 -5.61
CA THR A 699 -22.68 -13.05 -4.36
C THR A 699 -21.52 -12.11 -4.66
N PRO A 700 -21.51 -10.86 -4.16
CA PRO A 700 -20.40 -9.94 -4.37
C PRO A 700 -19.10 -10.54 -3.81
N PRO A 701 -17.95 -10.32 -4.47
CA PRO A 701 -16.69 -10.91 -4.03
C PRO A 701 -16.37 -10.49 -2.60
N PRO A 702 -15.91 -11.43 -1.74
CA PRO A 702 -15.59 -11.12 -0.37
C PRO A 702 -14.50 -10.04 -0.32
N LEU A 703 -14.75 -9.04 0.52
CA LEU A 703 -13.83 -7.96 0.81
C LEU A 703 -12.87 -8.48 1.88
N LEU A 704 -11.55 -8.43 1.66
CA LEU A 704 -10.58 -8.84 2.69
C LEU A 704 -10.51 -7.74 3.75
N GLN A 705 -11.46 -7.78 4.68
CA GLN A 705 -11.60 -6.86 5.80
C GLN A 705 -10.70 -7.27 6.96
N GLY A 706 -10.34 -6.30 7.80
CA GLY A 706 -9.67 -6.59 9.07
C GLY A 706 -10.61 -7.19 10.10
N THR A 707 -10.05 -7.65 11.21
CA THR A 707 -10.82 -8.08 12.39
C THR A 707 -11.64 -6.89 12.90
N ALA A 708 -12.92 -6.85 12.58
CA ALA A 708 -13.81 -5.79 13.03
C ALA A 708 -14.10 -5.94 14.53
N LEU A 709 -14.19 -4.82 15.26
CA LEU A 709 -14.65 -4.84 16.65
C LEU A 709 -16.11 -5.35 16.66
N PRO A 710 -16.38 -6.47 17.34
CA PRO A 710 -17.72 -7.03 17.38
C PRO A 710 -18.64 -6.17 18.26
N GLY A 711 -19.94 -6.23 17.97
CA GLY A 711 -20.97 -5.55 18.74
C GLY A 711 -21.22 -4.10 18.32
N ALA A 712 -22.11 -3.47 19.07
CA ALA A 712 -22.63 -2.12 18.87
C ALA A 712 -22.99 -1.51 20.24
N ALA A 713 -23.26 -0.21 20.27
CA ALA A 713 -23.74 0.47 21.47
C ALA A 713 -24.97 -0.26 22.04
N SER A 714 -25.00 -0.44 23.36
CA SER A 714 -26.12 -1.08 24.06
C SER A 714 -26.65 -0.18 25.18
N PRO A 715 -27.94 -0.31 25.56
CA PRO A 715 -28.50 0.41 26.70
C PRO A 715 -27.70 0.13 27.99
N GLU A 716 -27.30 -1.12 28.22
CA GLU A 716 -26.52 -1.53 29.38
C GLU A 716 -25.09 -0.96 29.35
N GLY A 717 -24.43 -1.03 28.19
CA GLY A 717 -23.07 -0.54 28.01
C GLY A 717 -23.00 0.98 28.15
N THR A 718 -23.84 1.72 27.45
CA THR A 718 -23.88 3.19 27.55
C THR A 718 -24.23 3.65 28.97
N ALA A 719 -25.15 2.98 29.68
CA ALA A 719 -25.46 3.28 31.07
C ALA A 719 -24.28 2.97 32.01
N ARG A 720 -23.56 1.86 31.78
CA ARG A 720 -22.35 1.50 32.55
C ARG A 720 -21.25 2.54 32.40
N TYR A 721 -21.03 3.04 31.18
CA TYR A 721 -20.09 4.13 30.94
C TYR A 721 -20.44 5.37 31.75
N VAL A 722 -21.71 5.82 31.68
CA VAL A 722 -22.17 6.98 32.45
C VAL A 722 -22.00 6.74 33.95
N GLY A 723 -22.37 5.56 34.46
CA GLY A 723 -22.17 5.19 35.87
C GLY A 723 -20.71 5.30 36.32
N ARG A 724 -19.76 4.87 35.46
CA ARG A 724 -18.32 5.00 35.71
C ARG A 724 -17.91 6.47 35.79
N ILE A 725 -18.30 7.30 34.83
CA ILE A 725 -17.95 8.73 34.83
C ILE A 725 -18.54 9.47 36.03
N LEU A 726 -19.80 9.19 36.38
CA LEU A 726 -20.44 9.81 37.56
C LEU A 726 -19.76 9.40 38.87
N SER A 727 -19.27 8.16 38.98
CA SER A 727 -18.54 7.70 40.17
C SER A 727 -17.16 8.35 40.34
N GLN A 728 -16.53 8.75 39.24
CA GLN A 728 -15.24 9.45 39.23
C GLN A 728 -15.40 10.95 39.49
N ALA A 729 -16.57 11.50 39.16
CA ALA A 729 -16.90 12.88 39.42
C ALA A 729 -17.23 13.05 40.92
N GLY A 730 -16.58 14.00 41.59
CA GLY A 730 -16.75 14.21 43.03
C GLY A 730 -18.22 14.48 43.43
N PRO A 731 -18.58 14.30 44.72
CA PRO A 731 -19.97 14.38 45.19
C PRO A 731 -20.66 15.75 44.96
N ASP A 732 -19.88 16.82 44.75
CA ASP A 732 -20.39 18.16 44.44
C ASP A 732 -20.51 18.43 42.92
N SER A 733 -20.19 17.46 42.05
CA SER A 733 -20.29 17.63 40.60
C SER A 733 -21.72 17.39 40.10
N GLN A 734 -22.23 18.31 39.26
CA GLN A 734 -23.55 18.16 38.60
C GLN A 734 -23.44 17.39 37.27
N MET A 735 -22.57 16.38 37.23
CA MET A 735 -22.19 15.67 36.00
C MET A 735 -23.34 14.83 35.43
N GLU A 736 -24.33 14.47 36.24
CA GLU A 736 -25.55 13.76 35.83
C GLU A 736 -26.37 14.51 34.79
N HIS A 737 -26.31 15.85 34.80
CA HIS A 737 -26.97 16.70 33.81
C HIS A 737 -26.25 16.71 32.46
N GLY A 738 -24.99 16.29 32.43
CA GLY A 738 -24.19 16.12 31.22
C GLY A 738 -24.63 14.96 30.33
N TYR A 739 -25.61 14.15 30.75
CA TYR A 739 -26.08 12.99 30.01
C TYR A 739 -27.60 13.01 29.80
N GLY A 740 -28.07 12.24 28.81
CA GLY A 740 -29.49 12.13 28.48
C GLY A 740 -29.81 10.92 27.62
N ARG A 741 -31.10 10.70 27.35
CA ARG A 741 -31.54 9.64 26.44
C ARG A 741 -31.21 10.01 24.99
N PHE A 742 -30.74 9.03 24.22
CA PHE A 742 -30.52 9.17 22.79
C PHE A 742 -31.83 8.93 22.02
N GLY A 743 -32.74 9.91 22.05
CA GLY A 743 -34.08 9.75 21.48
C GLY A 743 -34.84 8.56 22.11
N GLY A 744 -35.48 7.74 21.28
CA GLY A 744 -36.23 6.54 21.64
C GLY A 744 -35.45 5.22 21.59
N THR A 745 -34.12 5.25 21.39
CA THR A 745 -33.31 4.03 21.17
C THR A 745 -33.04 3.24 22.46
N GLY A 746 -33.18 3.88 23.63
CA GLY A 746 -32.80 3.31 24.92
C GLY A 746 -31.33 3.55 25.30
N LEU A 747 -30.49 4.06 24.38
CA LEU A 747 -29.10 4.41 24.66
C LEU A 747 -29.00 5.69 25.52
N THR A 748 -27.96 5.78 26.33
CA THR A 748 -27.61 7.00 27.08
C THR A 748 -26.43 7.71 26.41
N THR A 749 -26.53 9.01 26.18
CA THR A 749 -25.50 9.80 25.49
C THR A 749 -25.05 10.99 26.33
N SER A 750 -23.81 11.42 26.13
CA SER A 750 -23.33 12.74 26.57
C SER A 750 -24.02 13.87 25.78
N ARG A 751 -24.31 14.98 26.46
CA ARG A 751 -24.90 16.20 25.89
C ARG A 751 -23.96 16.94 24.95
N LEU A 752 -22.67 16.61 24.99
CA LEU A 752 -21.67 17.01 24.00
C LEU A 752 -21.15 15.78 23.28
N GLY A 753 -21.02 15.87 21.96
CA GLY A 753 -20.44 14.83 21.11
C GLY A 753 -19.17 15.31 20.43
N PHE A 754 -18.28 14.37 20.10
CA PHE A 754 -17.03 14.64 19.42
C PHE A 754 -17.23 14.62 17.90
N GLY A 755 -17.23 15.80 17.27
CA GLY A 755 -17.28 15.93 15.81
C GLY A 755 -15.89 15.86 15.18
N THR A 756 -15.72 15.03 14.16
CA THR A 756 -14.41 14.77 13.53
C THR A 756 -14.16 15.56 12.24
N TYR A 757 -14.91 16.64 11.98
CA TYR A 757 -14.66 17.48 10.82
C TYR A 757 -13.26 18.10 10.88
N ARG A 758 -12.42 17.81 9.86
CA ARG A 758 -10.99 18.15 9.78
C ARG A 758 -10.11 17.45 10.83
N VAL A 759 -10.52 16.28 11.28
CA VAL A 759 -9.69 15.33 12.04
C VAL A 759 -9.13 14.28 11.08
N ASP A 760 -7.85 13.94 11.23
CA ASP A 760 -7.12 13.00 10.39
C ASP A 760 -5.99 12.29 11.17
N THR A 761 -5.43 11.21 10.64
CA THR A 761 -4.41 10.38 11.30
C THR A 761 -3.00 10.96 11.21
N ARG A 762 -2.79 12.03 10.44
CA ARG A 762 -1.47 12.61 10.20
C ARG A 762 -1.06 13.55 11.32
N GLU A 763 -2.03 14.14 12.02
CA GLU A 763 -1.78 15.02 13.16
C GLU A 763 -1.92 14.27 14.50
N PRO A 764 -0.84 14.06 15.25
CA PRO A 764 -0.87 13.31 16.51
C PRO A 764 -1.83 13.88 17.55
N GLU A 765 -2.00 15.21 17.58
CA GLU A 765 -2.86 15.90 18.54
C GLU A 765 -4.34 15.51 18.38
N HIS A 766 -4.79 15.22 17.16
CA HIS A 766 -6.17 14.79 16.90
C HIS A 766 -6.50 13.48 17.62
N ARG A 767 -5.58 12.52 17.58
CA ARG A 767 -5.72 11.22 18.23
C ARG A 767 -5.81 11.37 19.74
N GLU A 768 -4.89 12.13 20.32
CA GLU A 768 -4.86 12.38 21.76
C GLU A 768 -6.09 13.16 22.24
N SER A 769 -6.60 14.08 21.42
CA SER A 769 -7.84 14.82 21.71
C SER A 769 -9.06 13.90 21.78
N LEU A 770 -9.19 12.96 20.83
CA LEU A 770 -10.29 11.97 20.86
C LEU A 770 -10.15 11.04 22.07
N LYS A 771 -8.95 10.48 22.32
CA LYS A 771 -8.70 9.63 23.50
C LYS A 771 -9.07 10.33 24.80
N TYR A 772 -8.66 11.59 24.94
CA TYR A 772 -8.98 12.40 26.11
C TYR A 772 -10.50 12.61 26.24
N ALA A 773 -11.19 12.98 25.16
CA ALA A 773 -12.65 13.17 25.20
C ALA A 773 -13.41 11.91 25.64
N LEU A 774 -13.02 10.73 25.14
CA LEU A 774 -13.65 9.46 25.48
C LEU A 774 -13.41 9.04 26.93
N ARG A 775 -12.26 9.42 27.51
CA ARG A 775 -11.95 9.17 28.93
C ARG A 775 -12.72 10.11 29.87
N GLU A 776 -12.91 11.36 29.46
CA GLU A 776 -13.42 12.43 30.31
C GLU A 776 -14.95 12.65 30.25
N GLY A 777 -15.69 11.79 29.53
CA GLY A 777 -17.15 11.76 29.59
C GLY A 777 -17.89 11.96 28.26
N VAL A 778 -17.22 11.88 27.11
CA VAL A 778 -17.90 11.83 25.80
C VAL A 778 -18.05 10.39 25.36
N ASN A 779 -19.28 9.97 25.06
CA ASN A 779 -19.55 8.65 24.47
C ASN A 779 -20.25 8.71 23.11
N LEU A 780 -20.32 9.88 22.48
CA LEU A 780 -20.86 10.06 21.14
C LEU A 780 -19.80 10.62 20.20
N ILE A 781 -19.57 9.92 19.10
CA ILE A 781 -18.59 10.28 18.06
C ILE A 781 -19.32 10.46 16.74
N ASP A 782 -19.09 11.60 16.09
CA ASP A 782 -19.71 11.98 14.82
C ASP A 782 -18.65 12.15 13.73
N THR A 783 -18.67 11.26 12.73
CA THR A 783 -17.68 11.21 11.62
C THR A 783 -18.36 11.05 10.27
N SER A 784 -17.63 11.02 9.16
CA SER A 784 -18.21 10.93 7.80
C SER A 784 -17.22 10.37 6.80
N THR A 785 -17.71 9.70 5.76
CA THR A 785 -16.86 9.11 4.71
C THR A 785 -16.08 10.14 3.89
N ASN A 786 -16.55 11.39 3.84
CA ASN A 786 -15.89 12.48 3.11
C ASN A 786 -14.96 13.35 3.97
N TYR A 787 -14.97 13.20 5.30
CA TYR A 787 -14.11 13.98 6.17
C TYR A 787 -12.67 13.50 5.98
N MET A 788 -11.84 14.38 5.42
CA MET A 788 -10.43 14.08 5.10
C MET A 788 -10.27 12.81 4.23
N ASP A 789 -11.18 12.59 3.28
CA ASP A 789 -11.20 11.38 2.42
C ASP A 789 -11.35 10.06 3.21
N GLY A 790 -12.10 10.12 4.32
CA GLY A 790 -12.39 8.98 5.20
C GLY A 790 -11.34 8.74 6.28
N ASP A 791 -10.30 9.59 6.36
CA ASP A 791 -9.23 9.44 7.34
C ASP A 791 -9.71 9.65 8.79
N SER A 792 -10.75 10.47 8.98
CA SER A 792 -11.39 10.64 10.28
C SER A 792 -12.02 9.35 10.79
N GLU A 793 -12.60 8.52 9.91
CA GLU A 793 -13.15 7.21 10.27
C GLU A 793 -12.04 6.25 10.72
N ARG A 794 -10.88 6.27 10.04
CA ARG A 794 -9.71 5.46 10.42
C ARG A 794 -9.18 5.84 11.80
N LEU A 795 -9.05 7.15 12.06
CA LEU A 795 -8.63 7.63 13.36
C LEU A 795 -9.59 7.16 14.46
N VAL A 796 -10.90 7.32 14.27
CA VAL A 796 -11.92 6.85 15.23
C VAL A 796 -11.80 5.35 15.47
N GLY A 797 -11.73 4.56 14.40
CA GLY A 797 -11.61 3.11 14.49
C GLY A 797 -10.36 2.65 15.25
N SER A 798 -9.21 3.28 14.97
CA SER A 798 -7.94 2.97 15.64
C SER A 798 -7.98 3.28 17.14
N VAL A 799 -8.55 4.44 17.52
CA VAL A 799 -8.67 4.85 18.93
C VAL A 799 -9.63 3.94 19.70
N LEU A 800 -10.78 3.59 19.10
CA LEU A 800 -11.74 2.68 19.73
C LEU A 800 -11.14 1.30 19.95
N ARG A 801 -10.37 0.78 19.00
CA ARG A 801 -9.68 -0.50 19.13
C ARG A 801 -8.67 -0.49 20.27
N GLU A 802 -7.78 0.50 20.28
CA GLU A 802 -6.77 0.66 21.33
C GLU A 802 -7.40 0.76 22.73
N LEU A 803 -8.44 1.58 22.89
CA LEU A 803 -9.11 1.75 24.18
C LEU A 803 -9.92 0.49 24.59
N SER A 804 -10.42 -0.27 23.62
CA SER A 804 -11.10 -1.55 23.88
C SER A 804 -10.14 -2.67 24.25
N GLU A 805 -8.97 -2.75 23.60
CA GLU A 805 -7.94 -3.75 23.89
C GLU A 805 -7.26 -3.49 25.24
N SER A 806 -7.10 -2.22 25.62
CA SER A 806 -6.60 -1.82 26.95
C SER A 806 -7.66 -1.93 28.06
N GLY A 807 -8.93 -2.15 27.72
CA GLY A 807 -10.03 -2.26 28.67
C GLY A 807 -10.49 -0.92 29.29
N GLU A 808 -10.04 0.21 28.75
CA GLU A 808 -10.44 1.55 29.22
C GLU A 808 -11.89 1.90 28.84
N VAL A 809 -12.32 1.46 27.65
CA VAL A 809 -13.66 1.67 27.09
C VAL A 809 -14.09 0.42 26.34
N ALA A 810 -15.32 -0.07 26.54
CA ALA A 810 -15.84 -1.19 25.74
C ALA A 810 -16.62 -0.69 24.51
N ARG A 811 -16.63 -1.48 23.42
CA ARG A 811 -17.33 -1.11 22.16
C ARG A 811 -18.83 -0.79 22.37
N ASP A 812 -19.50 -1.50 23.29
CA ASP A 812 -20.91 -1.31 23.60
C ASP A 812 -21.21 -0.05 24.43
N GLU A 813 -20.18 0.66 24.90
CA GLU A 813 -20.28 1.92 25.63
C GLU A 813 -20.33 3.17 24.72
N MET A 814 -19.88 3.03 23.47
CA MET A 814 -19.62 4.14 22.55
C MET A 814 -20.65 4.18 21.41
N ILE A 815 -21.24 5.35 21.18
CA ILE A 815 -22.17 5.63 20.08
C ILE A 815 -21.39 6.25 18.92
N VAL A 816 -21.25 5.51 17.82
CA VAL A 816 -20.52 5.92 16.62
C VAL A 816 -21.51 6.22 15.49
N ILE A 817 -21.42 7.43 14.96
CA ILE A 817 -22.27 7.93 13.90
C ILE A 817 -21.40 8.25 12.69
N SER A 818 -21.73 7.67 11.53
CA SER A 818 -21.14 8.06 10.25
C SER A 818 -22.20 8.49 9.26
N LYS A 819 -21.79 9.23 8.22
CA LYS A 819 -22.68 9.67 7.14
C LYS A 819 -22.13 9.31 5.77
N ILE A 820 -23.04 9.00 4.86
CA ILE A 820 -22.78 8.63 3.48
C ILE A 820 -23.63 9.46 2.52
N GLY A 821 -23.15 9.69 1.29
CA GLY A 821 -23.89 10.42 0.24
C GLY A 821 -23.03 11.36 -0.60
N TYR A 822 -21.90 11.86 -0.07
CA TYR A 822 -20.96 12.70 -0.81
C TYR A 822 -20.02 11.91 -1.72
N VAL A 823 -19.94 12.32 -2.98
CA VAL A 823 -19.03 11.77 -3.98
C VAL A 823 -17.90 12.77 -4.20
N GLN A 824 -16.80 12.59 -3.46
CA GLN A 824 -15.61 13.43 -3.48
C GLN A 824 -14.36 12.57 -3.31
N GLY A 825 -13.16 13.12 -3.58
CA GLY A 825 -11.90 12.42 -3.33
C GLY A 825 -11.83 11.07 -4.06
N GLN A 826 -11.56 9.99 -3.33
CA GLN A 826 -11.53 8.64 -3.91
C GLN A 826 -12.89 8.16 -4.44
N ASN A 827 -13.98 8.53 -3.78
CA ASN A 827 -15.34 8.17 -4.25
C ASN A 827 -15.65 8.78 -5.61
N LEU A 828 -15.14 9.99 -5.87
CA LEU A 828 -15.29 10.65 -7.17
C LEU A 828 -14.52 9.88 -8.25
N LYS A 829 -13.27 9.50 -7.99
CA LYS A 829 -12.47 8.68 -8.93
C LYS A 829 -13.14 7.35 -9.25
N GLN A 830 -13.73 6.69 -8.26
CA GLN A 830 -14.47 5.45 -8.45
C GLN A 830 -15.73 5.67 -9.32
N ALA A 831 -16.50 6.72 -9.04
CA ALA A 831 -17.68 7.06 -9.83
C ALA A 831 -17.32 7.40 -11.29
N GLU A 832 -16.21 8.12 -11.50
CA GLU A 832 -15.66 8.43 -12.83
C GLU A 832 -15.21 7.16 -13.57
N ALA A 833 -14.48 6.26 -12.90
CA ALA A 833 -14.04 5.00 -13.49
C ALA A 833 -15.22 4.11 -13.89
N ARG A 834 -16.26 4.00 -13.04
CA ARG A 834 -17.48 3.26 -13.37
C ARG A 834 -18.24 3.86 -14.55
N LYS A 835 -18.26 5.20 -14.65
CA LYS A 835 -18.82 5.89 -15.81
C LYS A 835 -18.04 5.58 -17.09
N GLN A 836 -16.70 5.53 -17.02
CA GLN A 836 -15.84 5.14 -18.15
C GLN A 836 -16.05 3.67 -18.55
N ALA A 837 -16.31 2.78 -17.60
CA ALA A 837 -16.63 1.37 -17.83
C ALA A 837 -18.08 1.12 -18.30
N GLY A 838 -18.87 2.16 -18.59
CA GLY A 838 -20.25 2.04 -19.07
C GLY A 838 -21.27 1.62 -18.01
N ARG A 839 -20.94 1.70 -16.71
CA ARG A 839 -21.81 1.31 -15.58
C ARG A 839 -21.90 2.41 -14.51
N PRO A 840 -22.34 3.64 -14.85
CA PRO A 840 -22.44 4.75 -13.90
C PRO A 840 -23.47 4.45 -12.80
N TYR A 841 -23.26 4.99 -11.60
CA TYR A 841 -24.28 4.93 -10.55
C TYR A 841 -25.54 5.69 -10.98
N PRO A 842 -26.74 5.14 -10.77
CA PRO A 842 -27.98 5.86 -11.02
C PRO A 842 -28.13 7.08 -10.10
N ASP A 843 -28.95 8.05 -10.54
CA ASP A 843 -29.36 9.22 -9.74
C ASP A 843 -28.21 10.11 -9.20
N MET A 844 -27.03 10.05 -9.81
CA MET A 844 -25.90 10.92 -9.50
C MET A 844 -26.26 12.40 -9.73
N VAL A 845 -26.02 13.25 -8.72
CA VAL A 845 -26.24 14.69 -8.75
C VAL A 845 -24.89 15.40 -8.79
N ILE A 846 -24.66 16.27 -9.78
CA ILE A 846 -23.43 17.02 -9.96
C ILE A 846 -23.71 18.47 -9.60
N TYR A 847 -23.25 18.93 -8.43
CA TYR A 847 -23.55 20.28 -7.94
C TYR A 847 -22.45 21.31 -8.29
N GLY A 848 -21.23 20.84 -8.55
CA GLY A 848 -20.08 21.66 -8.94
C GLY A 848 -18.82 20.83 -9.18
N GLU A 849 -17.73 21.51 -9.57
CA GLU A 849 -16.43 20.88 -9.79
C GLU A 849 -15.94 20.23 -8.47
N GLY A 850 -15.75 18.90 -8.48
CA GLY A 850 -15.31 18.12 -7.30
C GLY A 850 -16.37 17.92 -6.21
N LEU A 851 -17.64 18.27 -6.43
CA LEU A 851 -18.72 18.15 -5.44
C LEU A 851 -19.96 17.46 -6.05
N TRP A 852 -19.99 16.14 -5.94
CA TRP A 852 -21.11 15.29 -6.42
C TRP A 852 -21.83 14.65 -5.23
N HIS A 853 -23.05 14.16 -5.47
CA HIS A 853 -23.90 13.55 -4.45
C HIS A 853 -24.73 12.39 -5.03
N CYS A 854 -24.93 11.33 -4.26
CA CYS A 854 -25.74 10.19 -4.68
C CYS A 854 -26.45 9.53 -3.48
N LEU A 855 -27.75 9.29 -3.65
CA LEU A 855 -28.62 8.60 -2.68
C LEU A 855 -29.03 7.20 -3.14
N HIS A 856 -28.56 6.75 -4.30
CA HIS A 856 -28.99 5.47 -4.85
C HIS A 856 -28.47 4.30 -3.99
N PRO A 857 -29.29 3.28 -3.69
CA PRO A 857 -28.90 2.15 -2.85
C PRO A 857 -27.57 1.48 -3.23
N GLU A 858 -27.27 1.38 -4.52
CA GLU A 858 -26.01 0.81 -5.01
C GLU A 858 -24.79 1.60 -4.52
N TYR A 859 -24.84 2.93 -4.57
CA TYR A 859 -23.77 3.77 -4.06
C TYR A 859 -23.70 3.72 -2.53
N LEU A 860 -24.85 3.72 -1.85
CA LEU A 860 -24.92 3.65 -0.39
C LEU A 860 -24.34 2.33 0.15
N ALA A 861 -24.54 1.22 -0.56
CA ALA A 861 -23.97 -0.09 -0.21
C ALA A 861 -22.44 -0.09 -0.24
N ASP A 862 -21.85 0.50 -1.28
CA ASP A 862 -20.40 0.66 -1.39
C ASP A 862 -19.86 1.53 -0.24
N GLN A 863 -20.52 2.68 0.01
CA GLN A 863 -20.09 3.61 1.05
C GLN A 863 -20.21 3.05 2.47
N LEU A 864 -21.29 2.33 2.79
CA LEU A 864 -21.44 1.70 4.11
C LEU A 864 -20.36 0.64 4.34
N THR A 865 -20.04 -0.14 3.30
CA THR A 865 -18.99 -1.17 3.37
C THR A 865 -17.62 -0.55 3.65
N LEU A 866 -17.28 0.53 2.94
CA LEU A 866 -16.04 1.26 3.17
C LEU A 866 -16.01 1.94 4.55
N SER A 867 -17.14 2.49 5.01
CA SER A 867 -17.25 3.11 6.33
C SER A 867 -16.99 2.11 7.46
N LEU A 868 -17.62 0.93 7.40
CA LEU A 868 -17.40 -0.15 8.37
C LEU A 868 -15.94 -0.65 8.38
N ASP A 869 -15.30 -0.78 7.20
CA ASP A 869 -13.88 -1.17 7.12
C ASP A 869 -12.96 -0.10 7.71
N ARG A 870 -13.16 1.18 7.37
CA ARG A 870 -12.34 2.29 7.91
C ARG A 870 -12.50 2.44 9.42
N LEU A 871 -13.73 2.31 9.92
CA LEU A 871 -14.00 2.32 11.36
C LEU A 871 -13.55 1.03 12.05
N GLY A 872 -13.35 -0.07 11.30
CA GLY A 872 -13.06 -1.39 11.83
C GLY A 872 -14.17 -1.91 12.74
N LEU A 873 -15.44 -1.68 12.39
CA LEU A 873 -16.63 -2.07 13.19
C LEU A 873 -17.46 -3.11 12.45
N ALA A 874 -17.99 -4.10 13.19
CA ALA A 874 -18.93 -5.07 12.63
C ALA A 874 -20.31 -4.44 12.37
N THR A 875 -20.72 -3.55 13.29
CA THR A 875 -21.99 -2.84 13.23
C THR A 875 -21.74 -1.35 13.54
N LEU A 876 -22.26 -0.48 12.68
CA LEU A 876 -22.28 0.97 12.90
C LEU A 876 -23.55 1.36 13.67
N ASP A 877 -23.45 2.17 14.73
CA ASP A 877 -24.61 2.46 15.58
C ASP A 877 -25.64 3.31 14.84
N VAL A 878 -25.18 4.32 14.10
CA VAL A 878 -26.06 5.17 13.28
C VAL A 878 -25.41 5.51 11.93
N CYS A 879 -26.14 5.27 10.84
CA CYS A 879 -25.77 5.75 9.50
C CYS A 879 -26.70 6.88 9.03
N LEU A 880 -26.16 8.06 8.73
CA LEU A 880 -26.95 9.19 8.23
C LEU A 880 -26.82 9.37 6.71
N LEU A 881 -27.91 9.75 6.04
CA LEU A 881 -27.82 10.38 4.73
C LEU A 881 -27.21 11.77 4.90
N HIS A 882 -26.08 12.02 4.25
CA HIS A 882 -25.35 13.26 4.40
C HIS A 882 -25.88 14.32 3.42
N ASN A 883 -26.59 15.33 3.93
CA ASN A 883 -27.11 16.48 3.20
C ASN A 883 -27.87 16.08 1.93
N PRO A 884 -28.94 15.26 2.01
CA PRO A 884 -29.67 14.82 0.83
C PRO A 884 -30.26 15.99 0.02
N GLU A 885 -30.45 17.17 0.63
CA GLU A 885 -31.00 18.38 0.02
C GLU A 885 -30.22 18.92 -1.18
N TYR A 886 -28.97 18.49 -1.44
CA TYR A 886 -28.24 18.89 -2.66
C TYR A 886 -29.00 18.56 -3.95
N PHE A 887 -29.85 17.54 -3.93
CA PHE A 887 -30.78 17.28 -5.03
C PHE A 887 -31.77 18.44 -5.25
N LEU A 888 -32.32 19.01 -4.18
CA LEU A 888 -33.21 20.17 -4.24
C LEU A 888 -32.45 21.43 -4.65
N SER A 889 -31.25 21.64 -4.09
CA SER A 889 -30.39 22.78 -4.43
C SER A 889 -30.00 22.78 -5.91
N GLU A 890 -29.71 21.60 -6.47
CA GLU A 890 -29.39 21.47 -7.89
C GLU A 890 -30.61 21.70 -8.78
N ALA A 891 -31.76 21.12 -8.42
CA ALA A 891 -33.01 21.37 -9.13
C ALA A 891 -33.38 22.87 -9.14
N ALA A 892 -33.15 23.57 -8.02
CA ALA A 892 -33.38 25.00 -7.91
C ALA A 892 -32.41 25.84 -8.79
N ARG A 893 -31.19 25.36 -9.05
CA ARG A 893 -30.19 26.04 -9.89
C ARG A 893 -30.43 25.88 -11.39
N HIS A 894 -31.07 24.80 -11.84
CA HIS A 894 -31.10 24.45 -13.26
C HIS A 894 -32.43 24.69 -13.99
N ALA A 895 -33.56 24.96 -13.31
CA ALA A 895 -34.73 25.68 -13.86
C ALA A 895 -35.88 25.76 -12.83
N GLY A 896 -36.71 26.80 -12.95
CA GLY A 896 -37.99 26.98 -12.24
C GLY A 896 -39.07 25.95 -12.62
N GLY A 897 -38.80 24.67 -12.36
CA GLY A 897 -39.78 23.59 -12.43
C GLY A 897 -40.78 23.61 -11.28
N ASP A 898 -41.79 22.73 -11.35
CA ASP A 898 -42.78 22.56 -10.28
C ASP A 898 -42.10 22.07 -8.99
N LEU A 899 -41.93 22.99 -8.03
CA LEU A 899 -41.28 22.74 -6.75
C LEU A 899 -41.96 21.59 -5.98
N MET A 900 -43.27 21.41 -6.11
CA MET A 900 -44.00 20.31 -5.47
C MET A 900 -43.55 18.97 -6.04
N LYS A 901 -43.49 18.84 -7.36
CA LYS A 901 -43.04 17.63 -8.04
C LYS A 901 -41.58 17.28 -7.71
N THR A 902 -40.70 18.29 -7.65
CA THR A 902 -39.30 18.10 -7.26
C THR A 902 -39.19 17.60 -5.81
N ARG A 903 -39.96 18.18 -4.89
CA ARG A 903 -40.01 17.72 -3.49
C ARG A 903 -40.54 16.28 -3.39
N GLU A 904 -41.58 15.92 -4.13
CA GLU A 904 -42.08 14.54 -4.16
C GLU A 904 -41.03 13.55 -4.66
N ALA A 905 -40.28 13.89 -5.72
CA ALA A 905 -39.17 13.06 -6.20
C ALA A 905 -38.07 12.91 -5.14
N PHE A 906 -37.73 13.98 -4.44
CA PHE A 906 -36.76 13.96 -3.34
C PHE A 906 -37.15 12.99 -2.22
N TYR A 907 -38.40 13.07 -1.71
CA TYR A 907 -38.84 12.17 -0.63
C TYR A 907 -38.97 10.72 -1.11
N ARG A 908 -39.32 10.48 -2.37
CA ARG A 908 -39.32 9.12 -2.95
C ARG A 908 -37.91 8.52 -3.01
N ARG A 909 -36.89 9.31 -3.38
CA ARG A 909 -35.49 8.88 -3.34
C ARG A 909 -35.02 8.62 -1.90
N SER A 910 -35.42 9.48 -0.97
CA SER A 910 -35.14 9.28 0.46
C SER A 910 -35.78 7.99 0.98
N GLU A 911 -37.02 7.68 0.60
CA GLU A 911 -37.70 6.43 0.91
C GLU A 911 -36.95 5.20 0.36
N GLN A 912 -36.43 5.27 -0.87
CA GLN A 912 -35.60 4.19 -1.45
C GLN A 912 -34.29 3.98 -0.67
N ALA A 913 -33.63 5.07 -0.27
CA ALA A 913 -32.45 5.00 0.58
C ALA A 913 -32.77 4.43 1.98
N PHE A 914 -33.92 4.79 2.55
CA PHE A 914 -34.38 4.23 3.83
C PHE A 914 -34.75 2.75 3.72
N ARG A 915 -35.34 2.30 2.60
CA ARG A 915 -35.55 0.86 2.35
C ARG A 915 -34.24 0.10 2.35
N PHE A 916 -33.20 0.66 1.73
CA PHE A 916 -31.86 0.10 1.81
C PHE A 916 -31.37 0.06 3.27
N PHE A 917 -31.48 1.14 4.04
CA PHE A 917 -31.06 1.13 5.44
C PHE A 917 -31.83 0.12 6.31
N GLU A 918 -33.15 -0.02 6.16
CA GLU A 918 -33.92 -1.06 6.87
C GLU A 918 -33.37 -2.47 6.55
N SER A 919 -32.99 -2.73 5.30
CA SER A 919 -32.34 -3.99 4.93
C SER A 919 -30.98 -4.20 5.63
N GLN A 920 -30.23 -3.12 5.85
CA GLN A 920 -28.93 -3.18 6.54
C GLN A 920 -29.09 -3.30 8.06
N VAL A 921 -30.17 -2.77 8.63
CA VAL A 921 -30.55 -3.04 10.03
C VAL A 921 -30.90 -4.52 10.20
N ALA A 922 -31.71 -5.09 9.31
CA ALA A 922 -32.04 -6.51 9.33
C ALA A 922 -30.79 -7.41 9.17
N ALA A 923 -29.79 -6.94 8.42
CA ALA A 923 -28.49 -7.61 8.27
C ALA A 923 -27.53 -7.39 9.45
N GLY A 924 -27.90 -6.60 10.46
CA GLY A 924 -27.05 -6.29 11.63
C GLY A 924 -25.85 -5.41 11.32
N ARG A 925 -25.80 -4.75 10.16
CA ARG A 925 -24.68 -3.88 9.75
C ARG A 925 -24.79 -2.47 10.30
N ILE A 926 -26.01 -2.02 10.56
CA ILE A 926 -26.32 -0.77 11.27
C ILE A 926 -27.38 -1.02 12.34
N GLN A 927 -27.42 -0.25 13.44
CA GLN A 927 -28.53 -0.32 14.40
C GLN A 927 -29.66 0.65 14.06
N TYR A 928 -29.30 1.89 13.72
CA TYR A 928 -30.25 2.95 13.38
C TYR A 928 -29.79 3.73 12.16
N TYR A 929 -30.69 4.53 11.59
CA TYR A 929 -30.35 5.47 10.53
C TYR A 929 -31.00 6.83 10.74
N GLY A 930 -30.59 7.80 9.92
CA GLY A 930 -31.07 9.17 10.03
C GLY A 930 -30.68 10.05 8.85
N VAL A 931 -30.82 11.35 9.03
CA VAL A 931 -30.46 12.37 8.03
C VAL A 931 -29.66 13.48 8.71
N SER A 932 -28.56 13.89 8.08
CA SER A 932 -27.95 15.20 8.30
C SER A 932 -28.48 16.17 7.27
N SER A 933 -29.15 17.23 7.68
CA SER A 933 -29.73 18.23 6.75
C SER A 933 -29.44 19.65 7.25
N ASN A 934 -28.89 20.48 6.37
CA ASN A 934 -28.68 21.89 6.63
C ASN A 934 -29.95 22.73 6.46
N THR A 935 -30.99 22.19 5.81
CA THR A 935 -32.20 22.93 5.43
C THR A 935 -33.46 22.41 6.10
N VAL A 936 -33.36 21.45 7.03
CA VAL A 936 -34.52 20.93 7.77
C VAL A 936 -35.15 21.96 8.70
N THR A 937 -34.42 23.01 9.05
CA THR A 937 -34.88 24.15 9.87
C THR A 937 -35.26 25.37 9.02
N ALA A 938 -35.14 25.27 7.68
CA ALA A 938 -35.44 26.38 6.80
C ALA A 938 -36.95 26.65 6.69
N ASP A 939 -37.31 27.88 6.36
CA ASP A 939 -38.70 28.25 6.07
C ASP A 939 -39.29 27.39 4.95
N PRO A 940 -40.55 26.92 5.04
CA PRO A 940 -41.15 26.06 4.02
C PRO A 940 -41.22 26.65 2.61
N SER A 941 -41.15 27.97 2.48
CA SER A 941 -41.06 28.67 1.19
C SER A 941 -39.68 28.55 0.52
N ASN A 942 -38.62 28.20 1.27
CA ASN A 942 -37.30 27.98 0.71
C ASN A 942 -37.33 26.76 -0.24
N PRO A 943 -36.92 26.90 -1.52
CA PRO A 943 -36.90 25.80 -2.48
C PRO A 943 -36.13 24.56 -2.00
N GLU A 944 -35.10 24.77 -1.17
CA GLU A 944 -34.23 23.71 -0.64
C GLU A 944 -34.71 23.14 0.70
N ALA A 945 -35.81 23.65 1.27
CA ALA A 945 -36.31 23.22 2.57
C ALA A 945 -36.70 21.73 2.58
N THR A 946 -36.24 21.04 3.62
CA THR A 946 -36.64 19.66 3.93
C THR A 946 -37.54 19.66 5.19
N SER A 947 -38.38 18.63 5.33
CA SER A 947 -39.34 18.51 6.43
C SER A 947 -39.14 17.21 7.17
N LEU A 948 -38.95 17.29 8.49
CA LEU A 948 -38.80 16.13 9.36
C LEU A 948 -40.02 15.20 9.28
N SER A 949 -41.24 15.72 9.33
CA SER A 949 -42.47 14.90 9.24
C SER A 949 -42.53 14.08 7.96
N ARG A 950 -42.12 14.64 6.82
CA ARG A 950 -42.09 13.92 5.54
C ARG A 950 -40.97 12.88 5.47
N LEU A 951 -39.83 13.12 6.13
CA LEU A 951 -38.79 12.10 6.29
C LEU A 951 -39.29 10.94 7.16
N CYS A 952 -40.02 11.22 8.25
CA CYS A 952 -40.64 10.18 9.07
C CYS A 952 -41.69 9.36 8.30
N GLU A 953 -42.51 10.00 7.47
CA GLU A 953 -43.46 9.31 6.58
C GLU A 953 -42.75 8.40 5.57
N ALA A 954 -41.64 8.86 4.97
CA ALA A 954 -40.81 8.05 4.09
C ALA A 954 -40.21 6.84 4.83
N ALA A 955 -39.74 7.01 6.07
CA ALA A 955 -39.21 5.91 6.89
C ALA A 955 -40.30 4.89 7.26
N LYS A 956 -41.50 5.35 7.65
CA LYS A 956 -42.67 4.50 7.92
C LYS A 956 -43.04 3.66 6.69
N THR A 957 -43.04 4.29 5.52
CA THR A 957 -43.34 3.62 4.24
C THR A 957 -42.26 2.60 3.87
N ALA A 958 -40.98 2.95 4.06
CA ALA A 958 -39.85 2.07 3.82
C ALA A 958 -39.90 0.81 4.71
N ALA A 959 -40.12 0.97 6.02
CA ALA A 959 -40.25 -0.14 6.96
C ALA A 959 -41.44 -1.06 6.62
N ALA A 960 -42.61 -0.47 6.32
CA ALA A 960 -43.79 -1.23 5.92
C ALA A 960 -43.53 -2.08 4.65
N SER A 961 -42.77 -1.56 3.69
CA SER A 961 -42.40 -2.30 2.48
C SER A 961 -41.47 -3.49 2.72
N GLN A 962 -40.76 -3.51 3.87
CA GLN A 962 -39.91 -4.61 4.33
C GLN A 962 -40.63 -5.54 5.32
N GLY A 963 -41.93 -5.34 5.56
CA GLY A 963 -42.71 -6.14 6.51
C GLY A 963 -42.42 -5.84 7.98
N MET A 964 -41.83 -4.68 8.29
CA MET A 964 -41.49 -4.28 9.66
C MET A 964 -42.62 -3.43 10.28
N SER A 965 -42.91 -3.64 11.57
CA SER A 965 -43.95 -2.90 12.30
C SER A 965 -43.49 -1.53 12.80
N HIS A 966 -42.18 -1.30 12.89
CA HIS A 966 -41.53 -0.07 13.31
C HIS A 966 -40.35 0.25 12.39
N HIS A 967 -40.05 1.52 12.17
CA HIS A 967 -38.86 1.97 11.43
C HIS A 967 -37.68 2.24 12.36
N HIS A 968 -36.46 2.19 11.83
CA HIS A 968 -35.23 2.48 12.58
C HIS A 968 -34.65 3.89 12.31
N PHE A 969 -35.43 4.77 11.66
CA PHE A 969 -35.11 6.20 11.59
C PHE A 969 -35.15 6.81 13.00
N ALA A 970 -33.99 7.13 13.55
CA ALA A 970 -33.86 7.54 14.96
C ALA A 970 -33.06 8.83 15.16
N VAL A 971 -32.38 9.35 14.14
CA VAL A 971 -31.46 10.49 14.30
C VAL A 971 -31.68 11.57 13.25
N LEU A 972 -31.70 12.83 13.71
CA LEU A 972 -31.64 14.01 12.87
C LEU A 972 -30.42 14.85 13.26
N GLN A 973 -29.55 15.16 12.31
CA GLN A 973 -28.50 16.14 12.48
C GLN A 973 -28.88 17.45 11.75
N CYS A 974 -28.80 18.59 12.43
CA CYS A 974 -29.14 19.90 11.86
C CYS A 974 -28.29 21.04 12.43
N PRO A 975 -28.14 22.17 11.71
CA PRO A 975 -27.42 23.33 12.21
C PRO A 975 -28.21 24.03 13.31
N MET A 976 -27.52 24.32 14.42
CA MET A 976 -28.07 25.16 15.49
C MET A 976 -26.94 25.81 16.28
N ASN A 977 -27.07 27.12 16.50
CA ASN A 977 -26.23 27.92 17.40
C ASN A 977 -27.03 29.12 17.90
N LEU A 978 -26.38 30.06 18.58
CA LEU A 978 -27.03 31.25 19.12
C LEU A 978 -27.78 32.10 18.06
N TYR A 979 -27.36 32.09 16.78
CA TYR A 979 -28.03 32.80 15.70
C TYR A 979 -28.96 31.91 14.86
N GLU A 980 -28.68 30.60 14.80
CA GLU A 980 -29.41 29.63 13.99
C GLU A 980 -30.42 28.84 14.85
N ALA A 981 -31.37 29.53 15.49
CA ALA A 981 -32.34 28.93 16.41
C ALA A 981 -33.57 28.30 15.73
N GLY A 982 -33.55 28.11 14.41
CA GLY A 982 -34.72 27.71 13.61
C GLY A 982 -35.34 26.38 14.03
N ALA A 983 -34.54 25.43 14.54
CA ALA A 983 -35.05 24.15 15.03
C ALA A 983 -36.03 24.31 16.22
N LEU A 984 -35.84 25.36 17.02
CA LEU A 984 -36.67 25.71 18.19
C LEU A 984 -37.75 26.73 17.85
N LEU A 985 -37.43 27.75 17.05
CA LEU A 985 -38.27 28.94 16.88
C LEU A 985 -39.10 28.97 15.59
N THR A 986 -38.75 28.19 14.57
CA THR A 986 -39.40 28.25 13.25
C THR A 986 -40.35 27.06 13.07
N PRO A 987 -41.68 27.27 13.07
CA PRO A 987 -42.64 26.25 12.68
C PRO A 987 -42.53 26.00 11.18
N ASN A 988 -42.03 24.83 10.79
CA ASN A 988 -41.82 24.47 9.38
C ASN A 988 -42.15 23.01 9.06
N THR A 989 -42.55 22.22 10.06
CA THR A 989 -42.81 20.79 9.93
C THR A 989 -44.07 20.40 10.73
N GLY A 990 -44.36 19.10 10.80
CA GLY A 990 -45.58 18.60 11.45
C GLY A 990 -46.86 18.92 10.69
N VAL A 991 -48.01 18.82 11.37
CA VAL A 991 -49.32 18.99 10.74
C VAL A 991 -49.48 20.44 10.28
N ALA A 992 -49.77 20.62 8.98
CA ALA A 992 -49.89 21.95 8.34
C ALA A 992 -48.66 22.88 8.52
N GLN A 993 -47.47 22.32 8.77
CA GLN A 993 -46.21 23.07 8.99
C GLN A 993 -46.23 24.02 10.20
N ARG A 994 -47.01 23.68 11.24
CA ARG A 994 -47.19 24.51 12.44
C ARG A 994 -46.37 24.06 13.65
N GLU A 995 -45.54 23.04 13.49
CA GLU A 995 -44.70 22.51 14.56
C GLU A 995 -43.22 22.76 14.23
N THR A 996 -42.41 22.92 15.27
CA THR A 996 -40.96 23.11 15.17
C THR A 996 -40.28 21.74 15.05
N VAL A 997 -39.06 21.72 14.51
CA VAL A 997 -38.28 20.49 14.33
C VAL A 997 -38.06 19.77 15.67
N LEU A 998 -37.72 20.49 16.73
CA LEU A 998 -37.49 19.91 18.05
C LEU A 998 -38.76 19.31 18.66
N ALA A 999 -39.92 19.95 18.48
CA ALA A 999 -41.19 19.43 18.99
C ALA A 999 -41.59 18.11 18.29
N VAL A 1000 -41.46 18.05 16.96
CA VAL A 1000 -41.74 16.84 16.20
C VAL A 1000 -40.73 15.74 16.53
N ALA A 1001 -39.44 16.05 16.62
CA ALA A 1001 -38.42 15.08 16.97
C ALA A 1001 -38.68 14.44 18.35
N GLN A 1002 -39.04 15.24 19.36
CA GLN A 1002 -39.40 14.73 20.68
C GLN A 1002 -40.61 13.79 20.63
N ARG A 1003 -41.66 14.16 19.88
CA ARG A 1003 -42.87 13.35 19.73
C ARG A 1003 -42.60 12.01 19.06
N GLU A 1004 -41.76 11.99 18.02
CA GLU A 1004 -41.42 10.77 17.27
C GLU A 1004 -40.25 9.99 17.91
N GLY A 1005 -39.66 10.47 19.02
CA GLY A 1005 -38.53 9.80 19.69
C GLY A 1005 -37.21 9.88 18.91
N ILE A 1006 -36.98 10.94 18.14
CA ILE A 1006 -35.79 11.14 17.31
C ILE A 1006 -34.72 11.91 18.12
N ALA A 1007 -33.50 11.37 18.14
CA ALA A 1007 -32.34 12.07 18.69
C ALA A 1007 -31.93 13.22 17.77
N VAL A 1008 -31.84 14.44 18.31
CA VAL A 1008 -31.42 15.64 17.56
C VAL A 1008 -29.98 16.00 17.91
N LEU A 1009 -29.12 15.93 16.90
CA LEU A 1009 -27.71 16.29 16.99
C LEU A 1009 -27.49 17.64 16.32
N VAL A 1010 -27.06 18.62 17.10
CA VAL A 1010 -26.83 19.95 16.52
C VAL A 1010 -25.37 20.10 16.09
N ASN A 1011 -25.16 20.54 14.85
CA ASN A 1011 -23.82 20.81 14.31
C ASN A 1011 -23.59 22.33 14.15
N ARG A 1012 -22.32 22.69 13.89
CA ARG A 1012 -21.85 24.08 13.82
C ARG A 1012 -22.17 24.92 15.07
N PRO A 1013 -22.02 24.37 16.29
CA PRO A 1013 -22.48 25.05 17.51
C PRO A 1013 -21.76 26.37 17.78
N LEU A 1014 -20.54 26.52 17.25
CA LEU A 1014 -19.67 27.67 17.49
C LEU A 1014 -19.31 28.44 16.22
N ASN A 1015 -19.95 28.13 15.09
CA ASN A 1015 -19.75 28.82 13.81
C ASN A 1015 -21.10 29.34 13.31
N ALA A 1016 -21.46 30.55 13.73
CA ALA A 1016 -22.74 31.19 13.44
C ALA A 1016 -22.73 31.90 12.07
N MET A 1017 -23.87 31.85 11.36
CA MET A 1017 -24.08 32.60 10.12
C MET A 1017 -25.31 33.53 10.27
N PRO A 1018 -25.16 34.77 10.79
CA PRO A 1018 -26.30 35.63 11.12
C PRO A 1018 -27.17 36.01 9.91
N THR A 1019 -26.55 36.18 8.73
CA THR A 1019 -27.23 36.42 7.45
C THR A 1019 -26.45 35.77 6.31
N LYS A 1020 -27.08 35.56 5.15
CA LYS A 1020 -26.41 35.05 3.93
C LYS A 1020 -25.25 35.93 3.43
N GLN A 1021 -25.16 37.19 3.85
CA GLN A 1021 -24.17 38.17 3.37
C GLN A 1021 -23.09 38.55 4.40
N SER A 1022 -23.26 38.18 5.68
CA SER A 1022 -22.44 38.69 6.79
C SER A 1022 -21.22 37.83 7.18
N GLY A 1023 -20.93 36.76 6.43
CA GLY A 1023 -19.85 35.82 6.75
C GLY A 1023 -20.11 34.98 8.01
N VAL A 1024 -19.13 34.14 8.39
CA VAL A 1024 -19.18 33.30 9.60
C VAL A 1024 -18.69 34.09 10.81
N ILE A 1025 -19.42 34.03 11.92
CA ILE A 1025 -19.02 34.52 13.23
C ILE A 1025 -18.70 33.33 14.12
N ARG A 1026 -17.47 33.24 14.61
CA ARG A 1026 -17.10 32.19 15.56
C ARG A 1026 -17.43 32.62 16.99
N LEU A 1027 -18.16 31.76 17.70
CA LEU A 1027 -18.62 32.00 19.07
C LEU A 1027 -17.53 31.55 20.07
N ALA A 1028 -16.39 32.25 20.08
CA ALA A 1028 -15.27 31.94 20.95
C ALA A 1028 -14.60 33.22 21.47
N ASP A 1029 -13.81 33.08 22.54
CA ASP A 1029 -12.96 34.16 23.02
C ASP A 1029 -11.61 34.10 22.30
N PHE A 1030 -11.11 35.27 21.90
CA PHE A 1030 -9.84 35.38 21.20
C PHE A 1030 -8.82 36.16 22.02
N PRO A 1031 -7.73 35.52 22.49
CA PRO A 1031 -6.62 36.25 23.09
C PRO A 1031 -5.96 37.13 22.03
N LEU A 1032 -5.60 38.36 22.41
CA LEU A 1032 -4.76 39.22 21.56
C LEU A 1032 -3.31 38.86 21.82
N GLU A 1033 -2.70 38.14 20.88
CA GLU A 1033 -1.28 37.83 20.89
C GLU A 1033 -0.50 38.82 20.01
N GLY A 1034 0.72 39.16 20.41
CA GLY A 1034 1.62 40.05 19.67
C GLY A 1034 1.45 41.56 19.91
N GLU A 1035 2.48 42.30 19.52
CA GLU A 1035 2.54 43.77 19.62
C GLU A 1035 1.76 44.46 18.49
N PRO A 1036 1.19 45.66 18.71
CA PRO A 1036 0.61 46.47 17.64
C PRO A 1036 1.66 46.82 16.58
N VAL A 1037 1.30 46.67 15.32
CA VAL A 1037 2.14 47.03 14.18
C VAL A 1037 1.64 48.33 13.58
N ASP A 1038 2.55 49.27 13.34
CA ASP A 1038 2.28 50.45 12.51
C ASP A 1038 2.22 50.00 11.05
N PHE A 1039 0.99 49.76 10.58
CA PHE A 1039 0.74 49.19 9.25
C PHE A 1039 1.37 50.02 8.13
N ASP A 1040 1.23 51.35 8.18
CA ASP A 1040 1.68 52.23 7.10
C ASP A 1040 3.21 52.25 7.02
N ARG A 1041 3.88 52.32 8.18
CA ARG A 1041 5.34 52.23 8.26
C ARG A 1041 5.86 50.85 7.80
N GLN A 1042 5.18 49.79 8.20
CA GLN A 1042 5.58 48.41 7.87
C GLN A 1042 5.35 48.10 6.38
N CYS A 1043 4.24 48.55 5.81
CA CYS A 1043 3.97 48.47 4.37
C CYS A 1043 4.98 49.27 3.56
N GLN A 1044 5.42 50.44 4.04
CA GLN A 1044 6.46 51.21 3.38
C GLN A 1044 7.80 50.46 3.35
N ALA A 1045 8.21 49.85 4.46
CA ALA A 1045 9.44 49.04 4.52
C ALA A 1045 9.39 47.83 3.56
N ILE A 1046 8.23 47.17 3.46
CA ILE A 1046 8.01 46.08 2.51
C ILE A 1046 8.05 46.62 1.07
N ALA A 1047 7.39 47.74 0.77
CA ALA A 1047 7.37 48.33 -0.57
C ALA A 1047 8.78 48.75 -1.06
N GLU A 1048 9.63 49.24 -0.16
CA GLU A 1048 11.04 49.56 -0.44
C GLU A 1048 11.82 48.30 -0.81
N LEU A 1049 11.65 47.19 -0.08
CA LEU A 1049 12.25 45.90 -0.41
C LEU A 1049 11.69 45.31 -1.71
N GLU A 1050 10.39 45.42 -1.98
CA GLU A 1050 9.81 44.98 -3.26
C GLU A 1050 10.35 45.78 -4.45
N ALA A 1051 10.59 47.08 -4.27
CA ALA A 1051 11.24 47.92 -5.28
C ALA A 1051 12.70 47.53 -5.49
N GLU A 1052 13.42 47.18 -4.43
CA GLU A 1052 14.77 46.60 -4.50
C GLU A 1052 14.78 45.30 -5.32
N TYR A 1053 13.86 44.37 -5.03
CA TYR A 1053 13.71 43.12 -5.77
C TYR A 1053 13.42 43.35 -7.26
N ARG A 1054 12.49 44.25 -7.59
CA ARG A 1054 12.16 44.58 -9.00
C ARG A 1054 13.35 45.13 -9.78
N LYS A 1055 14.25 45.84 -9.09
CA LYS A 1055 15.41 46.47 -9.72
C LYS A 1055 16.61 45.53 -9.84
N SER A 1056 16.84 44.70 -8.83
CA SER A 1056 18.08 43.90 -8.69
C SER A 1056 17.92 42.44 -9.09
N ILE A 1057 16.81 41.79 -8.71
CA ILE A 1057 16.64 40.33 -8.84
C ILE A 1057 15.71 39.98 -10.01
N ALA A 1058 14.58 40.69 -10.15
CA ALA A 1058 13.58 40.41 -11.18
C ALA A 1058 14.11 40.40 -12.64
N PRO A 1059 15.05 41.27 -13.06
CA PRO A 1059 15.59 41.26 -14.42
C PRO A 1059 16.38 39.99 -14.79
N GLY A 1060 16.86 39.23 -13.79
CA GLY A 1060 17.64 38.00 -14.00
C GLY A 1060 16.81 36.72 -14.14
N LEU A 1061 15.48 36.80 -14.06
CA LEU A 1061 14.58 35.65 -14.07
C LEU A 1061 13.95 35.42 -15.46
N PRO A 1062 13.86 34.16 -15.93
CA PRO A 1062 13.23 33.85 -17.22
C PRO A 1062 11.72 34.14 -17.19
N GLN A 1063 11.22 34.76 -18.25
CA GLN A 1063 9.80 35.08 -18.42
C GLN A 1063 9.06 33.86 -19.00
N ASN A 1064 8.02 33.37 -18.32
CA ASN A 1064 7.17 32.27 -18.82
C ASN A 1064 5.91 32.83 -19.51
N ASP A 1065 5.51 32.25 -20.64
CA ASP A 1065 4.44 32.76 -21.51
C ASP A 1065 3.00 32.69 -20.92
N HIS A 1066 2.80 32.11 -19.73
CA HIS A 1066 1.47 31.89 -19.13
C HIS A 1066 1.36 32.20 -17.62
N GLY A 1067 2.14 33.16 -17.06
CA GLY A 1067 2.09 33.53 -15.63
C GLY A 1067 2.28 35.02 -15.31
N LYS A 1068 2.19 35.40 -14.02
CA LYS A 1068 2.57 36.75 -13.52
C LYS A 1068 4.03 37.03 -13.93
N ALA A 1069 4.35 38.24 -14.37
CA ALA A 1069 5.73 38.59 -14.72
C ALA A 1069 6.65 38.51 -13.47
N PRO A 1070 7.94 38.16 -13.59
CA PRO A 1070 8.84 38.06 -12.44
C PRO A 1070 8.91 39.32 -11.58
N ALA A 1071 8.72 40.50 -12.16
CA ALA A 1071 8.65 41.77 -11.46
C ALA A 1071 7.41 41.93 -10.55
N ASP A 1072 6.37 41.13 -10.79
CA ASP A 1072 5.09 41.16 -10.07
C ASP A 1072 4.93 40.02 -9.06
N PHE A 1073 6.00 39.26 -8.79
CA PHE A 1073 6.00 38.17 -7.80
C PHE A 1073 5.81 38.67 -6.36
N PHE A 1074 6.35 39.86 -6.05
CA PHE A 1074 6.24 40.48 -4.73
C PHE A 1074 5.57 41.85 -4.86
N THR A 1075 4.27 41.86 -4.63
CA THR A 1075 3.39 43.04 -4.63
C THR A 1075 2.51 43.10 -3.38
N TRP A 1076 2.96 42.47 -2.29
CA TRP A 1076 2.18 42.28 -1.07
C TRP A 1076 1.91 43.59 -0.35
N ALA A 1077 2.80 44.59 -0.42
CA ALA A 1077 2.51 45.91 0.15
C ALA A 1077 1.24 46.52 -0.46
N ALA A 1078 1.08 46.46 -1.78
CA ALA A 1078 -0.09 46.96 -2.49
C ALA A 1078 -1.32 46.04 -2.31
N GLU A 1079 -1.14 44.73 -2.41
CA GLU A 1079 -2.22 43.76 -2.29
C GLU A 1079 -2.83 43.75 -0.87
N LEU A 1080 -2.00 43.76 0.18
CA LEU A 1080 -2.47 43.81 1.57
C LEU A 1080 -3.09 45.16 1.94
N THR A 1081 -2.59 46.27 1.39
CA THR A 1081 -3.25 47.59 1.54
C THR A 1081 -4.66 47.58 0.96
N ARG A 1082 -4.85 46.93 -0.20
CA ARG A 1082 -6.18 46.78 -0.83
C ARG A 1082 -7.09 45.83 -0.04
N ILE A 1083 -6.55 44.76 0.52
CA ILE A 1083 -7.31 43.73 1.25
C ILE A 1083 -7.71 44.23 2.65
N ARG A 1084 -6.84 44.97 3.35
CA ARG A 1084 -7.02 45.39 4.74
C ARG A 1084 -8.42 45.96 5.06
N PRO A 1085 -9.00 46.91 4.29
CA PRO A 1085 -10.34 47.45 4.58
C PRO A 1085 -11.47 46.43 4.49
N HIS A 1086 -11.23 45.30 3.80
CA HIS A 1086 -12.20 44.24 3.57
C HIS A 1086 -12.07 43.10 4.57
N ILE A 1087 -11.06 43.11 5.45
CA ILE A 1087 -10.92 42.11 6.51
C ILE A 1087 -12.08 42.30 7.48
N GLN A 1088 -12.87 41.23 7.62
CA GLN A 1088 -14.07 41.24 8.43
C GLN A 1088 -13.84 40.55 9.79
N GLY A 1089 -12.65 40.06 10.11
CA GLY A 1089 -12.39 39.31 11.34
C GLY A 1089 -11.39 38.19 11.12
N LEU A 1090 -11.06 37.48 12.19
CA LEU A 1090 -10.01 36.46 12.19
C LEU A 1090 -10.26 35.34 11.17
N GLU A 1091 -11.51 34.90 11.01
CA GLU A 1091 -11.87 33.82 10.09
C GLU A 1091 -11.67 34.22 8.63
N HIS A 1092 -12.06 35.44 8.28
CA HIS A 1092 -11.84 35.98 6.94
C HIS A 1092 -10.34 36.11 6.67
N TRP A 1093 -9.57 36.52 7.68
CA TRP A 1093 -8.11 36.58 7.59
C TRP A 1093 -7.47 35.21 7.39
N GLU A 1094 -7.82 34.19 8.19
CA GLU A 1094 -7.29 32.82 8.04
C GLU A 1094 -7.60 32.23 6.66
N GLN A 1095 -8.77 32.53 6.08
CA GLN A 1095 -9.10 32.13 4.70
C GLN A 1095 -8.22 32.83 3.67
N ILE A 1096 -8.05 34.14 3.77
CA ILE A 1096 -7.15 34.91 2.89
C ILE A 1096 -5.73 34.35 3.01
N GLU A 1097 -5.24 34.10 4.22
CA GLU A 1097 -3.91 33.57 4.46
C GLU A 1097 -3.74 32.17 3.83
N GLN A 1098 -4.67 31.24 4.06
CA GLN A 1098 -4.55 29.86 3.58
C GLN A 1098 -4.83 29.68 2.08
N GLN A 1099 -5.73 30.48 1.49
CA GLN A 1099 -6.18 30.30 0.11
C GLN A 1099 -5.52 31.24 -0.88
N LEU A 1100 -5.06 32.41 -0.43
CA LEU A 1100 -4.43 33.42 -1.29
C LEU A 1100 -2.94 33.54 -0.98
N ILE A 1101 -2.57 33.82 0.28
CA ILE A 1101 -1.20 34.21 0.62
C ILE A 1101 -0.25 33.01 0.61
N ALA A 1102 -0.56 31.96 1.38
CA ALA A 1102 0.33 30.80 1.54
C ALA A 1102 0.56 30.02 0.22
N PRO A 1103 -0.46 29.74 -0.62
CA PRO A 1103 -0.25 29.04 -1.88
C PRO A 1103 0.60 29.84 -2.87
N GLN A 1104 0.33 31.15 -3.00
CA GLN A 1104 1.10 32.03 -3.89
C GLN A 1104 2.54 32.19 -3.41
N MET A 1105 2.75 32.37 -2.10
CA MET A 1105 4.09 32.43 -1.52
C MET A 1105 4.86 31.14 -1.75
N ASN A 1106 4.26 29.98 -1.47
CA ASN A 1106 4.90 28.68 -1.69
C ASN A 1106 5.25 28.46 -3.17
N GLN A 1107 4.35 28.83 -4.08
CA GLN A 1107 4.59 28.71 -5.52
C GLN A 1107 5.74 29.60 -5.98
N VAL A 1108 5.76 30.87 -5.55
CA VAL A 1108 6.83 31.83 -5.91
C VAL A 1108 8.16 31.41 -5.30
N MET A 1109 8.20 30.99 -4.04
CA MET A 1109 9.42 30.54 -3.36
C MET A 1109 9.99 29.24 -3.98
N GLN A 1110 9.13 28.30 -4.38
CA GLN A 1110 9.55 27.10 -5.11
C GLN A 1110 10.03 27.42 -6.53
N ALA A 1111 9.42 28.38 -7.21
CA ALA A 1111 9.86 28.81 -8.54
C ALA A 1111 11.25 29.47 -8.46
N LEU A 1112 11.46 30.39 -7.52
CA LEU A 1112 12.71 31.13 -7.37
C LEU A 1112 13.88 30.25 -6.92
N SER A 1113 13.66 29.34 -5.95
CA SER A 1113 14.68 28.39 -5.48
C SER A 1113 15.14 27.37 -6.53
N ARG A 1114 14.34 27.13 -7.58
CA ARG A 1114 14.69 26.21 -8.68
C ARG A 1114 15.47 26.86 -9.83
N HIS A 1115 15.37 28.19 -9.99
CA HIS A 1115 15.87 28.89 -11.18
C HIS A 1115 17.07 29.81 -10.90
N LEU A 1116 17.33 30.16 -9.64
CA LEU A 1116 18.47 31.00 -9.25
C LEU A 1116 19.69 30.12 -8.90
N THR A 1117 20.84 30.43 -9.50
CA THR A 1117 22.14 29.79 -9.19
C THR A 1117 23.24 30.85 -9.15
N GLY A 1118 24.32 30.60 -8.40
CA GLY A 1118 25.46 31.54 -8.28
C GLY A 1118 25.12 32.83 -7.51
N THR A 1119 25.70 33.97 -7.91
CA THR A 1119 25.57 35.26 -7.21
C THR A 1119 24.13 35.77 -7.10
N ALA A 1120 23.26 35.42 -8.06
CA ALA A 1120 21.84 35.77 -8.02
C ALA A 1120 21.07 35.01 -6.92
N ALA A 1121 21.56 33.84 -6.49
CA ALA A 1121 21.00 33.11 -5.35
C ALA A 1121 21.39 33.75 -4.01
N GLU A 1122 22.62 34.27 -3.89
CA GLU A 1122 23.08 34.99 -2.70
C GLU A 1122 22.36 36.34 -2.52
N GLU A 1123 22.17 37.10 -3.61
CA GLU A 1123 21.38 38.34 -3.60
C GLU A 1123 19.92 38.08 -3.23
N TRP A 1124 19.36 36.98 -3.71
CA TRP A 1124 18.03 36.50 -3.35
C TRP A 1124 17.91 36.10 -1.88
N ASP A 1125 18.85 35.31 -1.36
CA ASP A 1125 18.84 34.86 0.04
C ASP A 1125 18.96 36.06 1.00
N ASN A 1126 19.87 37.00 0.73
CA ASN A 1126 20.03 38.21 1.52
C ASN A 1126 18.80 39.14 1.45
N TRP A 1127 18.16 39.24 0.28
CA TRP A 1127 16.89 39.97 0.16
C TRP A 1127 15.76 39.27 0.92
N ARG A 1128 15.61 37.95 0.77
CA ARG A 1128 14.59 37.13 1.44
C ARG A 1128 14.68 37.25 2.96
N ASP A 1129 15.89 37.16 3.50
CA ASP A 1129 16.13 37.20 4.94
C ASP A 1129 15.79 38.57 5.54
N ARG A 1130 15.76 39.63 4.73
CA ARG A 1130 15.22 40.95 5.11
C ARG A 1130 13.72 41.06 4.86
N TYR A 1131 13.20 40.51 3.76
CA TYR A 1131 11.80 40.65 3.35
C TYR A 1131 10.83 39.80 4.17
N VAL A 1132 11.13 38.51 4.36
CA VAL A 1132 10.22 37.56 5.03
C VAL A 1132 9.90 38.00 6.46
N PRO A 1133 10.86 38.41 7.31
CA PRO A 1133 10.53 38.90 8.66
C PRO A 1133 9.63 40.14 8.64
N GLN A 1134 9.84 41.06 7.69
CA GLN A 1134 9.02 42.27 7.57
C GLN A 1134 7.59 41.92 7.14
N LEU A 1135 7.44 41.00 6.18
CA LEU A 1135 6.13 40.52 5.75
C LEU A 1135 5.42 39.76 6.87
N LEU A 1136 6.09 38.83 7.57
CA LEU A 1136 5.51 38.10 8.71
C LEU A 1136 5.05 39.05 9.82
N THR A 1137 5.81 40.11 10.09
CA THR A 1137 5.42 41.16 11.05
C THR A 1137 4.13 41.84 10.60
N LEU A 1138 4.01 42.22 9.33
CA LEU A 1138 2.78 42.82 8.78
C LEU A 1138 1.58 41.86 8.85
N LEU A 1139 1.77 40.61 8.45
CA LEU A 1139 0.74 39.56 8.51
C LEU A 1139 0.29 39.31 9.96
N GLY A 1140 1.22 39.29 10.91
CA GLY A 1140 0.92 39.21 12.35
C GLY A 1140 0.12 40.41 12.85
N GLY A 1141 0.46 41.63 12.40
CA GLY A 1141 -0.29 42.84 12.70
C GLY A 1141 -1.73 42.81 12.18
N LEU A 1142 -1.93 42.36 10.93
CA LEU A 1142 -3.25 42.19 10.33
C LEU A 1142 -4.07 41.10 11.01
N ARG A 1143 -3.44 39.98 11.36
CA ARG A 1143 -4.06 38.91 12.17
C ARG A 1143 -4.53 39.45 13.51
N ARG A 1144 -3.73 40.27 14.19
CA ARG A 1144 -4.09 40.90 15.46
C ARG A 1144 -5.24 41.91 15.30
N GLU A 1145 -5.25 42.72 14.24
CA GLU A 1145 -6.35 43.63 13.91
C GLU A 1145 -7.66 42.85 13.66
N ALA A 1146 -7.59 41.77 12.87
CA ALA A 1146 -8.70 40.86 12.61
C ALA A 1146 -9.20 40.19 13.91
N THR A 1147 -8.28 39.78 14.79
CA THR A 1147 -8.57 39.21 16.11
C THR A 1147 -9.29 40.22 17.00
N ALA A 1148 -8.86 41.48 16.99
CA ALA A 1148 -9.51 42.56 17.73
C ALA A 1148 -10.96 42.79 17.25
N GLN A 1149 -11.18 42.76 15.93
CA GLN A 1149 -12.53 42.87 15.36
C GLN A 1149 -13.44 41.71 15.76
N SER A 1150 -12.96 40.46 15.70
CA SER A 1150 -13.72 39.28 16.16
C SER A 1150 -14.00 39.35 17.67
N ARG A 1151 -13.06 39.86 18.48
CA ARG A 1151 -13.23 40.06 19.93
C ARG A 1151 -14.32 41.09 20.26
N VAL A 1152 -14.43 42.18 19.51
CA VAL A 1152 -15.53 43.16 19.70
C VAL A 1152 -16.89 42.50 19.49
N ARG A 1153 -17.04 41.67 18.45
CA ARG A 1153 -18.30 40.94 18.19
C ARG A 1153 -18.63 39.93 19.29
N ALA A 1154 -17.65 39.14 19.72
CA ALA A 1154 -17.82 38.19 20.83
C ALA A 1154 -18.22 38.90 22.14
N SER A 1155 -17.67 40.10 22.38
CA SER A 1155 -18.01 40.92 23.56
C SER A 1155 -19.45 41.45 23.50
N LEU A 1156 -19.94 41.85 22.32
CA LEU A 1156 -21.33 42.27 22.13
C LEU A 1156 -22.32 41.12 22.40
N ILE A 1157 -21.97 39.90 21.96
CA ILE A 1157 -22.78 38.70 22.22
C ILE A 1157 -22.83 38.41 23.72
N SER A 1158 -21.69 38.42 24.40
CA SER A 1158 -21.64 38.26 25.86
C SER A 1158 -22.50 39.32 26.57
N ALA A 1159 -22.35 40.59 26.19
CA ALA A 1159 -23.13 41.68 26.80
C ALA A 1159 -24.65 41.51 26.63
N ALA A 1160 -25.10 40.89 25.52
CA ALA A 1160 -26.51 40.62 25.27
C ALA A 1160 -27.06 39.46 26.12
N ILE A 1161 -26.27 38.40 26.35
CA ILE A 1161 -26.73 37.18 27.03
C ILE A 1161 -26.41 37.13 28.53
N ASP A 1162 -25.35 37.81 28.99
CA ASP A 1162 -24.92 37.78 30.40
C ASP A 1162 -26.00 38.19 31.41
N PRO A 1163 -26.86 39.20 31.15
CA PRO A 1163 -27.96 39.56 32.06
C PRO A 1163 -28.98 38.43 32.25
N LEU A 1164 -29.05 37.50 31.30
CA LEU A 1164 -29.99 36.39 31.27
C LEU A 1164 -29.39 35.08 31.82
N LEU A 1165 -28.08 35.07 32.12
CA LEU A 1165 -27.37 33.91 32.67
C LEU A 1165 -27.14 34.04 34.20
N PRO A 1166 -27.03 32.90 34.93
CA PRO A 1166 -26.66 32.90 36.35
C PRO A 1166 -25.30 33.57 36.60
N GLU A 1167 -25.21 34.33 37.69
CA GLU A 1167 -24.03 35.16 38.02
C GLU A 1167 -22.69 34.42 37.97
N PRO A 1168 -22.55 33.17 38.50
CA PRO A 1168 -21.28 32.44 38.45
C PRO A 1168 -20.80 32.14 37.03
N ARG A 1169 -21.70 32.09 36.05
CA ARG A 1169 -21.40 31.70 34.66
C ARG A 1169 -21.27 32.88 33.70
N ARG A 1170 -21.54 34.11 34.15
CA ARG A 1170 -21.40 35.34 33.32
C ARG A 1170 -19.97 35.61 32.89
N LYS A 1171 -18.96 35.13 33.64
CA LYS A 1171 -17.54 35.32 33.33
C LYS A 1171 -16.93 34.20 32.47
N GLU A 1172 -17.71 33.17 32.15
CA GLU A 1172 -17.24 32.07 31.30
C GLU A 1172 -17.08 32.53 29.84
N SER A 1173 -16.35 31.75 29.05
CA SER A 1173 -16.11 32.09 27.64
C SER A 1173 -17.39 32.04 26.80
N VAL A 1174 -17.42 32.79 25.69
CA VAL A 1174 -18.54 32.74 24.74
C VAL A 1174 -18.75 31.32 24.21
N SER A 1175 -17.68 30.53 24.03
CA SER A 1175 -17.76 29.13 23.60
C SER A 1175 -18.54 28.28 24.60
N ARG A 1176 -18.18 28.33 25.89
CA ARG A 1176 -18.88 27.58 26.93
C ARG A 1176 -20.33 28.02 27.09
N LYS A 1177 -20.60 29.33 27.10
CA LYS A 1177 -21.96 29.86 27.15
C LYS A 1177 -22.80 29.34 25.98
N SER A 1178 -22.26 29.39 24.76
CA SER A 1178 -22.97 28.92 23.56
C SER A 1178 -23.25 27.42 23.60
N LEU A 1179 -22.25 26.60 23.95
CA LEU A 1179 -22.42 25.15 24.11
C LEU A 1179 -23.45 24.82 25.21
N TRP A 1180 -23.42 25.55 26.33
CA TRP A 1180 -24.35 25.35 27.44
C TRP A 1180 -25.79 25.70 27.07
N VAL A 1181 -26.01 26.78 26.32
CA VAL A 1181 -27.34 27.14 25.80
C VAL A 1181 -27.90 26.05 24.90
N LEU A 1182 -27.08 25.54 23.96
CA LEU A 1182 -27.48 24.47 23.06
C LEU A 1182 -27.76 23.16 23.82
N ALA A 1183 -26.88 22.77 24.74
CA ALA A 1183 -27.04 21.56 25.55
C ALA A 1183 -28.26 21.62 26.49
N SER A 1184 -28.63 22.84 26.92
CA SER A 1184 -29.82 23.09 27.76
C SER A 1184 -31.12 23.19 26.97
N THR A 1185 -31.05 23.27 25.63
CA THR A 1185 -32.25 23.49 24.82
C THR A 1185 -33.12 22.23 24.78
N PRO A 1186 -34.40 22.31 25.18
CA PRO A 1186 -35.31 21.17 25.16
C PRO A 1186 -35.38 20.53 23.77
N GLY A 1187 -35.17 19.21 23.69
CA GLY A 1187 -35.21 18.45 22.45
C GLY A 1187 -33.84 18.25 21.79
N VAL A 1188 -32.84 19.07 22.12
CA VAL A 1188 -31.45 18.82 21.69
C VAL A 1188 -30.88 17.65 22.49
N THR A 1189 -30.44 16.62 21.78
CA THR A 1189 -29.91 15.38 22.38
C THR A 1189 -28.41 15.51 22.66
N SER A 1190 -27.63 15.98 21.67
CA SER A 1190 -26.20 16.23 21.82
C SER A 1190 -25.73 17.35 20.90
N VAL A 1191 -24.74 18.10 21.37
CA VAL A 1191 -24.11 19.20 20.64
C VAL A 1191 -22.77 18.73 20.09
N LEU A 1192 -22.64 18.67 18.76
CA LEU A 1192 -21.46 18.16 18.09
C LEU A 1192 -20.41 19.26 17.93
N ASN A 1193 -19.34 19.18 18.74
CA ASN A 1193 -18.24 20.15 18.67
C ASN A 1193 -16.99 19.55 18.00
N GLY A 1194 -16.37 20.32 17.11
CA GLY A 1194 -15.18 19.91 16.37
C GLY A 1194 -13.90 20.05 17.21
N MET A 1195 -13.61 19.06 18.05
CA MET A 1195 -12.61 19.16 19.10
C MET A 1195 -11.21 18.69 18.67
N ARG A 1196 -10.46 19.56 17.98
CA ARG A 1196 -9.19 19.21 17.32
C ARG A 1196 -7.92 19.32 18.18
N SER A 1197 -8.00 19.94 19.34
CA SER A 1197 -6.88 20.06 20.28
C SER A 1197 -7.31 19.73 21.68
N ARG A 1198 -6.38 19.25 22.50
CA ARG A 1198 -6.67 18.85 23.88
C ARG A 1198 -7.24 20.00 24.70
N ILE A 1199 -6.64 21.19 24.59
CA ILE A 1199 -7.08 22.41 25.29
C ILE A 1199 -8.54 22.72 24.96
N TYR A 1200 -8.93 22.52 23.70
CA TYR A 1200 -10.28 22.82 23.25
C TYR A 1200 -11.30 21.74 23.66
N VAL A 1201 -10.86 20.47 23.78
CA VAL A 1201 -11.66 19.42 24.45
C VAL A 1201 -11.90 19.82 25.91
N GLU A 1202 -10.84 20.14 26.66
CA GLU A 1202 -10.91 20.53 28.07
C GLU A 1202 -11.86 21.73 28.29
N ASP A 1203 -11.79 22.74 27.42
CA ASP A 1203 -12.70 23.90 27.46
C ASP A 1203 -14.17 23.50 27.28
N SER A 1204 -14.44 22.61 26.32
CA SER A 1204 -15.79 22.21 25.94
C SER A 1204 -16.44 21.33 27.03
N LEU A 1205 -15.69 20.37 27.57
CA LEU A 1205 -16.22 19.38 28.53
C LEU A 1205 -16.63 19.99 29.87
N ALA A 1206 -16.15 21.19 30.20
CA ALA A 1206 -16.59 21.92 31.40
C ALA A 1206 -18.11 22.06 31.49
N VAL A 1207 -18.79 22.18 30.34
CA VAL A 1207 -20.25 22.37 30.24
C VAL A 1207 -21.03 21.12 30.69
N LEU A 1208 -20.46 19.92 30.60
CA LEU A 1208 -21.12 18.68 31.04
C LEU A 1208 -21.40 18.66 32.55
N LYS A 1209 -20.70 19.51 33.32
CA LYS A 1209 -20.82 19.63 34.78
C LYS A 1209 -21.80 20.71 35.23
N TRP A 1210 -22.57 21.31 34.31
CA TRP A 1210 -23.42 22.46 34.60
C TRP A 1210 -24.90 22.08 34.53
N ALA A 1211 -25.70 22.52 35.50
CA ALA A 1211 -27.15 22.38 35.46
C ALA A 1211 -27.76 23.04 34.20
N PRO A 1212 -28.84 22.48 33.62
CA PRO A 1212 -29.48 23.07 32.44
C PRO A 1212 -30.06 24.46 32.73
N ILE A 1213 -30.06 25.34 31.72
CA ILE A 1213 -30.70 26.65 31.77
C ILE A 1213 -32.24 26.48 31.72
N PRO A 1214 -33.00 26.99 32.71
CA PRO A 1214 -34.46 26.78 32.76
C PRO A 1214 -35.25 27.39 31.59
N ALA A 1215 -34.80 28.52 31.04
CA ALA A 1215 -35.48 29.22 29.93
C ALA A 1215 -34.44 29.72 28.91
N VAL A 1216 -34.30 29.01 27.80
CA VAL A 1216 -33.30 29.32 26.75
C VAL A 1216 -33.81 30.28 25.67
N GLU A 1217 -35.12 30.38 25.43
CA GLU A 1217 -35.69 31.23 24.38
C GLU A 1217 -35.27 32.72 24.47
N PRO A 1218 -35.24 33.36 25.66
CA PRO A 1218 -34.78 34.74 25.79
C PRO A 1218 -33.33 34.94 25.32
N LEU A 1219 -32.47 33.93 25.45
CA LEU A 1219 -31.06 33.99 25.06
C LEU A 1219 -30.91 34.03 23.53
N TYR A 1220 -31.68 33.20 22.82
CA TYR A 1220 -31.74 33.24 21.35
C TYR A 1220 -32.31 34.57 20.83
N ASN A 1221 -33.36 35.07 21.47
CA ASN A 1221 -33.99 36.34 21.10
C ASN A 1221 -33.08 37.56 21.36
N ALA A 1222 -32.17 37.48 22.33
CA ALA A 1222 -31.25 38.58 22.68
C ALA A 1222 -30.17 38.85 21.62
N VAL A 1223 -29.83 37.84 20.82
CA VAL A 1223 -28.74 37.89 19.83
C VAL A 1223 -29.23 37.86 18.38
N THR A 1224 -30.49 37.49 18.15
CA THR A 1224 -31.09 37.50 16.82
C THR A 1224 -31.28 38.96 16.35
N PRO A 1225 -30.73 39.36 15.18
CA PRO A 1225 -30.95 40.70 14.63
C PRO A 1225 -32.45 40.93 14.42
N ARG A 1226 -32.98 42.04 14.94
CA ARG A 1226 -34.38 42.45 14.70
C ARG A 1226 -34.55 43.08 13.32
#